data_AF-A0A9D2AEW1-F1
#
_entry.id   AF-A0A9D2AEW1-F1
#
_cell.length_a   1.000
_cell.length_b   1.000
_cell.length_c   1.000
_cell.angle_alpha   90.00
_cell.angle_beta   90.00
_cell.angle_gamma   90.00
#
_symmetry.space_group_name_H-M   'P 1'
#
loop_
_entity.id
_entity.type
_entity.pdbx_description
1 polymer ?
#
loop_
_entity_poly.entity_id
_entity_poly.type
_entity_poly.pdbx_seq_one_letter_code
_entity_poly.pdbx_strand_id
1 'polypeptide(L)'
;MKEYGGRSMSNFYLEEIDKKLNNPNKNVFICYRGMKAMGGAVAQILYYNLLCCNHAELVPFCAPLCNDGVDFEQASCRAIAKTRVFIIVINDDFCTPVLSGTDKLSKMFYNADDQVRKELLMLCNELLRRERLRSEGSPAENLSILPVFAGRAYGGNINKFLQELTRWLWTEKNAKRTNELAWESLRGKGYAEGSFPEEKLRTAFDKIVENLSHQSNAYSIDYNFNPAARELINVTERVYNEYIKRAEIRDGEFVWIGTRLSDIGQTGSMFAGAVTLFGETDERKNLFALCDEGSSRRVDHNKISEEQDQFLFDRAVALANSHPRARFYFYNQSAYYNVHSARDNGVSLGEALGERYICVNAKGVLDTLSDKQKFHRFCDEKGLKGALLDVAEGSVADCKYATVCKLLGVREEEGHKFILQRPIASGGNGTYIMTRENSELFKNFTGEDKRMLFSVYREDNVPVNLHAILFKDGVLFAPGSIQIMRADYEKADNSSSVKRLMYRGADFVEYDRLACLDDKPENRVNGRHIAKFKELCAALCEKIRAEGYRGILGIDGMIYGDEVKLLEVNCRFQASSALVNRALAEQGFPSLQEINLAAWKDGEKAANYAKYLDGLRVEYSNYSYNYTGDETHALHVFNAVNAAKKAESGEGVLLGYQSKALPGKLCFPEADGYRPLPRELCKLDDNAHFYRLVFRTNICWANEDGGVNLDECVCEPMAEFKEKICEIAAGGEVSAQSLLALKIALLTQGVNVSAEARRQHGGLRPATNDAVDLQFGEKLHGVVINAPLSNKFQDFSPFRIDVREGKYFLSYYGNELCEIRFYPQDPLANNRTSKGFLYSQVAYLSTDRLRVHVTNSCIYKAGDRKKECKFCNIERDPDNGIDLQSIEEVVRRHWADHETSRLRHFLIGGQSPAQNAATIDKVVSIIKIIKNVTKGEKYPDGADVYAMILPCDEEGIRKMREAGLDQLSFNVEIFDERCAAKYMPGKSENKRETYKEMLLKAQDIWFKTLSKNTHLAFQQIRSMVILGLEPRESFAAGMDWMIGNGIQPIISLFRPLRGTPLEDCVAPSMAYVYKLYFALQKKIDAFNEKTGDAVPYYMLGPDCICCQNNTLSLPRTVRL
;
A
#
# COMPACT_ATOMS: atom_id res chain seq x y z
N MET A 1 -53.45 24.73 55.55
CA MET A 1 -53.81 25.75 56.57
C MET A 1 -55.28 26.13 56.58
N LYS A 2 -56.02 26.17 55.45
CA LYS A 2 -57.46 26.47 55.46
C LYS A 2 -58.39 25.34 55.96
N GLU A 3 -57.93 24.07 56.02
CA GLU A 3 -58.76 22.95 56.52
C GLU A 3 -58.52 22.53 57.99
N TYR A 4 -57.54 23.08 58.70
CA TYR A 4 -57.13 22.56 60.03
C TYR A 4 -57.06 23.62 61.15
N GLY A 5 -57.98 24.60 61.12
CA GLY A 5 -58.37 25.35 62.32
C GLY A 5 -57.24 25.99 63.13
N GLY A 6 -56.23 26.60 62.47
CA GLY A 6 -55.27 27.50 63.14
C GLY A 6 -54.26 26.85 64.09
N ARG A 7 -54.05 25.53 64.10
CA ARG A 7 -52.89 24.92 64.79
C ARG A 7 -51.62 25.07 63.94
N SER A 8 -50.47 25.30 64.59
CA SER A 8 -49.18 25.41 63.89
C SER A 8 -48.84 24.09 63.16
N MET A 9 -48.34 24.18 61.92
CA MET A 9 -48.02 22.99 61.10
C MET A 9 -47.08 22.02 61.81
N SER A 10 -46.19 22.52 62.67
CA SER A 10 -45.26 21.70 63.44
C SER A 10 -45.96 20.69 64.36
N ASN A 11 -47.10 21.03 64.97
CA ASN A 11 -47.80 20.13 65.88
C ASN A 11 -48.56 19.01 65.14
N PHE A 12 -49.09 19.30 63.96
CA PHE A 12 -49.75 18.29 63.11
C PHE A 12 -48.75 17.23 62.61
N TYR A 13 -47.56 17.66 62.20
CA TYR A 13 -46.51 16.74 61.74
C TYR A 13 -45.93 15.89 62.86
N LEU A 14 -45.83 16.43 64.09
CA LEU A 14 -45.36 15.67 65.24
C LEU A 14 -46.38 14.60 65.69
N GLU A 15 -47.69 14.88 65.67
CA GLU A 15 -48.75 13.89 65.98
C GLU A 15 -48.79 12.74 64.95
N GLU A 16 -48.54 12.99 63.66
CA GLU A 16 -48.45 11.93 62.63
C GLU A 16 -47.19 11.08 62.77
N ILE A 17 -46.09 11.68 63.20
CA ILE A 17 -44.84 10.97 63.50
C ILE A 17 -45.05 10.05 64.71
N ASP A 18 -45.71 10.54 65.77
CA ASP A 18 -45.97 9.79 67.00
C ASP A 18 -46.91 8.59 66.76
N LYS A 19 -47.91 8.74 65.88
CA LYS A 19 -48.77 7.62 65.42
C LYS A 19 -48.00 6.53 64.67
N LYS A 20 -46.98 6.90 63.90
CA LYS A 20 -46.15 5.94 63.13
C LYS A 20 -45.01 5.32 63.95
N LEU A 21 -44.59 5.98 65.03
CA LEU A 21 -43.51 5.53 65.92
C LEU A 21 -43.93 4.49 66.96
N ASN A 22 -45.23 4.36 67.26
CA ASN A 22 -45.76 3.39 68.22
C ASN A 22 -45.77 1.92 67.72
N ASN A 23 -45.06 1.61 66.64
CA ASN A 23 -44.81 0.22 66.21
C ASN A 23 -43.30 -0.09 66.26
N PRO A 24 -42.82 -0.81 67.29
CA PRO A 24 -41.38 -0.91 67.60
C PRO A 24 -40.55 -1.75 66.61
N ASN A 25 -41.16 -2.31 65.55
CA ASN A 25 -40.48 -3.17 64.57
C ASN A 25 -40.45 -2.61 63.13
N LYS A 26 -40.71 -1.31 62.91
CA LYS A 26 -40.58 -0.71 61.57
C LYS A 26 -39.59 0.46 61.54
N ASN A 27 -38.67 0.41 60.58
CA ASN A 27 -37.92 1.59 60.15
C ASN A 27 -38.90 2.57 59.49
N VAL A 28 -38.92 3.83 59.94
CA VAL A 28 -39.84 4.85 59.41
C VAL A 28 -39.05 5.85 58.56
N PHE A 29 -39.35 5.89 57.26
CA PHE A 29 -38.81 6.87 56.32
C PHE A 29 -39.83 7.99 56.10
N ILE A 30 -39.43 9.23 56.30
CA ILE A 30 -40.29 10.41 56.10
C ILE A 30 -39.62 11.33 55.09
N CYS A 31 -40.26 11.52 53.94
CA CYS A 31 -39.78 12.38 52.87
C CYS A 31 -40.67 13.62 52.76
N TYR A 32 -40.08 14.81 52.90
CA TYR A 32 -40.79 16.08 52.78
C TYR A 32 -40.45 16.79 51.46
N ARG A 33 -41.49 17.33 50.81
CA ARG A 33 -41.38 18.08 49.56
C ARG A 33 -42.07 19.43 49.69
N GLY A 34 -41.36 20.52 49.39
CA GLY A 34 -41.96 21.85 49.17
C GLY A 34 -42.03 22.80 50.37
N MET A 35 -40.92 23.04 51.08
CA MET A 35 -40.82 24.17 52.03
C MET A 35 -40.04 25.34 51.40
N LYS A 36 -40.76 26.31 50.81
CA LYS A 36 -40.14 27.50 50.20
C LYS A 36 -39.85 28.66 51.16
N ALA A 37 -40.22 28.56 52.44
CA ALA A 37 -40.05 29.69 53.37
C ALA A 37 -40.02 29.25 54.84
N MET A 38 -38.88 28.77 55.33
CA MET A 38 -38.49 28.89 56.74
C MET A 38 -36.95 28.88 56.79
N GLY A 39 -36.35 29.94 57.33
CA GLY A 39 -34.90 30.10 57.44
C GLY A 39 -34.26 29.00 58.31
N GLY A 40 -32.95 28.79 58.10
CA GLY A 40 -32.16 27.66 58.61
C GLY A 40 -32.19 27.37 60.12
N ALA A 41 -32.79 28.24 60.94
CA ALA A 41 -32.92 28.05 62.38
C ALA A 41 -33.82 26.85 62.78
N VAL A 42 -34.93 26.58 62.06
CA VAL A 42 -35.83 25.45 62.41
C VAL A 42 -35.24 24.09 62.03
N ALA A 43 -34.52 24.03 60.90
CA ALA A 43 -33.77 22.84 60.50
C ALA A 43 -32.61 22.55 61.48
N GLN A 44 -31.96 23.60 62.00
CA GLN A 44 -30.97 23.46 63.07
C GLN A 44 -31.59 23.02 64.40
N ILE A 45 -32.77 23.49 64.79
CA ILE A 45 -33.45 23.07 66.04
C ILE A 45 -33.84 21.58 66.01
N LEU A 46 -34.31 21.07 64.86
CA LEU A 46 -34.60 19.64 64.67
C LEU A 46 -33.32 18.79 64.67
N TYR A 47 -32.23 19.31 64.10
CA TYR A 47 -30.94 18.62 64.07
C TYR A 47 -30.24 18.60 65.44
N TYR A 48 -30.33 19.70 66.22
CA TYR A 48 -29.73 19.82 67.55
C TYR A 48 -30.43 18.94 68.60
N ASN A 49 -31.77 18.87 68.61
CA ASN A 49 -32.50 18.00 69.54
C ASN A 49 -32.19 16.50 69.32
N LEU A 50 -31.84 16.08 68.10
CA LEU A 50 -31.47 14.69 67.77
C LEU A 50 -30.01 14.34 68.13
N LEU A 51 -29.09 15.31 68.15
CA LEU A 51 -27.70 15.11 68.56
C LEU A 51 -27.54 15.08 70.09
N CYS A 52 -28.34 15.87 70.83
CA CYS A 52 -28.32 15.90 72.29
C CYS A 52 -28.77 14.60 72.97
N CYS A 53 -29.40 13.66 72.25
CA CYS A 53 -29.85 12.38 72.81
C CYS A 53 -28.82 11.23 72.75
N ASN A 54 -27.62 11.42 72.17
CA ASN A 54 -26.68 10.31 71.95
C ASN A 54 -25.28 10.45 72.59
N HIS A 55 -24.99 11.52 73.33
CA HIS A 55 -23.75 11.61 74.12
C HIS A 55 -24.01 12.28 75.47
N ALA A 56 -23.69 11.58 76.57
CA ALA A 56 -24.00 11.98 77.94
C ALA A 56 -23.05 13.02 78.56
N GLU A 57 -21.97 13.44 77.89
CA GLU A 57 -21.02 14.39 78.47
C GLU A 57 -20.51 15.36 77.40
N LEU A 58 -21.14 16.54 77.33
CA LEU A 58 -20.58 17.82 76.86
C LEU A 58 -21.66 18.90 76.99
N VAL A 59 -21.94 19.27 78.25
CA VAL A 59 -22.60 20.52 78.65
C VAL A 59 -21.46 21.36 79.21
N PRO A 60 -20.85 22.33 78.46
CA PRO A 60 -21.38 23.70 78.48
C PRO A 60 -20.89 24.58 77.30
N PHE A 61 -21.61 24.66 76.19
CA PHE A 61 -21.44 25.78 75.22
C PHE A 61 -22.70 25.95 74.39
N CYS A 62 -23.80 26.36 75.03
CA CYS A 62 -24.94 27.01 74.37
C CYS A 62 -25.87 27.59 75.45
N ALA A 63 -25.69 28.87 75.74
CA ALA A 63 -26.79 29.76 76.15
C ALA A 63 -26.54 31.09 75.41
N PRO A 64 -27.55 31.86 74.93
CA PRO A 64 -29.00 31.71 75.11
C PRO A 64 -29.83 31.91 73.82
N LEU A 65 -30.70 30.97 73.45
CA LEU A 65 -31.86 31.23 72.57
C LEU A 65 -32.99 30.24 72.89
N CYS A 66 -33.67 30.46 74.02
CA CYS A 66 -35.05 30.02 74.24
C CYS A 66 -35.65 30.93 75.31
N ASN A 67 -36.49 31.88 74.89
CA ASN A 67 -37.63 32.30 75.68
C ASN A 67 -38.85 31.58 75.13
N ASP A 68 -39.80 31.35 76.03
CA ASP A 68 -41.13 30.77 75.84
C ASP A 68 -41.20 29.26 76.10
N GLY A 69 -41.48 28.99 77.37
CA GLY A 69 -41.57 27.68 77.96
C GLY A 69 -42.69 26.83 77.36
N VAL A 70 -42.33 25.56 77.14
CA VAL A 70 -43.23 24.41 77.21
C VAL A 70 -42.41 23.29 77.85
N ASP A 71 -42.79 22.89 79.06
CA ASP A 71 -42.32 21.68 79.72
C ASP A 71 -42.71 20.46 78.89
N PHE A 72 -41.72 19.68 78.45
CA PHE A 72 -41.95 18.31 78.01
C PHE A 72 -41.04 17.37 78.79
N GLU A 73 -41.63 16.74 79.81
CA GLU A 73 -41.00 15.78 80.70
C GLU A 73 -40.45 14.54 79.97
N GLN A 74 -39.45 13.94 80.61
CA GLN A 74 -38.49 12.91 80.21
C GLN A 74 -39.03 11.57 79.63
N ALA A 75 -40.32 11.45 79.27
CA ALA A 75 -40.88 10.20 78.75
C ALA A 75 -40.62 9.99 77.24
N SER A 76 -40.65 11.03 76.40
CA SER A 76 -40.53 10.88 74.94
C SER A 76 -39.10 10.64 74.44
N CYS A 77 -38.07 11.04 75.21
CA CYS A 77 -36.68 10.78 74.82
C CYS A 77 -36.30 9.29 74.92
N ARG A 78 -37.01 8.48 75.73
CA ARG A 78 -36.73 7.04 75.83
C ARG A 78 -37.36 6.21 74.70
N ALA A 79 -38.42 6.70 74.06
CA ALA A 79 -39.03 6.02 72.90
C ALA A 79 -38.19 6.21 71.61
N ILE A 80 -37.59 7.38 71.42
CA ILE A 80 -36.73 7.68 70.25
C ILE A 80 -35.43 6.86 70.27
N ALA A 81 -34.96 6.42 71.45
CA ALA A 81 -33.74 5.63 71.56
C ALA A 81 -33.84 4.19 70.99
N LYS A 82 -35.05 3.68 70.68
CA LYS A 82 -35.23 2.31 70.16
C LYS A 82 -35.79 2.20 68.74
N THR A 83 -36.21 3.29 68.10
CA THR A 83 -36.77 3.25 66.74
C THR A 83 -35.89 4.10 65.79
N ARG A 84 -35.35 3.48 64.72
CA ARG A 84 -34.54 4.19 63.72
C ARG A 84 -35.44 5.00 62.78
N VAL A 85 -35.45 6.32 62.93
CA VAL A 85 -36.19 7.26 62.07
C VAL A 85 -35.24 7.90 61.06
N PHE A 86 -35.63 7.90 59.79
CA PHE A 86 -34.88 8.53 58.70
C PHE A 86 -35.70 9.66 58.07
N ILE A 87 -35.22 10.91 58.17
CA ILE A 87 -35.89 12.10 57.61
C ILE A 87 -35.08 12.59 56.41
N ILE A 88 -35.73 12.73 55.25
CA ILE A 88 -35.14 13.29 54.02
C ILE A 88 -35.91 14.57 53.66
N VAL A 89 -35.20 15.69 53.59
CA VAL A 89 -35.74 16.99 53.14
C VAL A 89 -35.20 17.28 51.75
N ILE A 90 -36.08 17.44 50.77
CA ILE A 90 -35.70 17.78 49.39
C ILE A 90 -36.09 19.24 49.13
N ASN A 91 -35.10 20.08 48.81
CA ASN A 91 -35.31 21.48 48.46
C ASN A 91 -34.92 21.69 46.99
N ASP A 92 -35.76 22.37 46.22
CA ASP A 92 -35.72 22.30 44.75
C ASP A 92 -34.58 23.11 44.09
N ASP A 93 -33.88 24.01 44.81
CA ASP A 93 -32.88 24.90 44.21
C ASP A 93 -31.43 24.65 44.66
N PHE A 94 -31.17 23.64 45.51
CA PHE A 94 -29.80 23.17 45.80
C PHE A 94 -29.82 21.65 46.02
N CYS A 95 -29.28 20.89 45.07
CA CYS A 95 -28.91 19.49 45.30
C CYS A 95 -27.63 19.42 46.16
N THR A 96 -27.75 19.77 47.44
CA THR A 96 -26.84 19.27 48.47
C THR A 96 -27.70 18.51 49.47
N PRO A 97 -27.55 17.18 49.61
CA PRO A 97 -27.95 16.56 50.87
C PRO A 97 -27.11 17.25 51.94
N VAL A 98 -27.71 17.98 52.87
CA VAL A 98 -27.01 18.33 54.12
C VAL A 98 -26.87 17.02 54.91
N LEU A 99 -25.88 16.22 54.50
CA LEU A 99 -25.37 15.07 55.22
C LEU A 99 -23.97 15.43 55.67
N SER A 100 -23.86 16.35 56.63
CA SER A 100 -22.63 16.50 57.41
C SER A 100 -22.48 15.27 58.32
N GLY A 101 -21.85 14.23 57.78
CA GLY A 101 -21.62 12.97 58.50
C GLY A 101 -21.34 11.77 57.58
N THR A 102 -20.51 11.94 56.56
CA THR A 102 -20.17 10.90 55.56
C THR A 102 -19.46 9.68 56.16
N ASP A 103 -18.80 9.82 57.31
CA ASP A 103 -18.19 8.70 58.04
C ASP A 103 -19.20 7.73 58.67
N LYS A 104 -20.47 8.15 58.86
CA LYS A 104 -21.51 7.27 59.39
C LYS A 104 -22.22 6.46 58.30
N LEU A 105 -22.33 6.97 57.07
CA LEU A 105 -22.99 6.27 55.96
C LEU A 105 -22.18 5.07 55.44
N SER A 106 -20.85 5.19 55.38
CA SER A 106 -19.97 4.07 55.01
C SER A 106 -20.01 2.96 56.07
N LYS A 107 -19.93 3.33 57.36
CA LYS A 107 -20.07 2.40 58.49
C LYS A 107 -21.47 1.78 58.57
N MET A 108 -22.52 2.50 58.18
CA MET A 108 -23.88 1.98 58.11
C MET A 108 -24.07 1.00 56.96
N PHE A 109 -23.53 1.27 55.77
CA PHE A 109 -23.57 0.29 54.66
C PHE A 109 -22.81 -0.98 55.07
N TYR A 110 -21.65 -0.82 55.71
CA TYR A 110 -20.81 -1.94 56.16
C TYR A 110 -21.45 -2.80 57.27
N ASN A 111 -22.33 -2.22 58.09
CA ASN A 111 -22.97 -2.92 59.22
C ASN A 111 -24.49 -3.17 59.03
N ALA A 112 -25.06 -2.81 57.88
CA ALA A 112 -26.47 -3.06 57.55
C ALA A 112 -26.71 -4.51 57.10
N ASP A 113 -27.90 -5.02 57.38
CA ASP A 113 -28.35 -6.31 56.84
C ASP A 113 -28.63 -6.23 55.33
N ASP A 114 -28.76 -7.41 54.71
CA ASP A 114 -28.89 -7.56 53.27
C ASP A 114 -30.12 -6.87 52.67
N GLN A 115 -31.20 -6.70 53.44
CA GLN A 115 -32.43 -6.05 52.95
C GLN A 115 -32.24 -4.53 52.85
N VAL A 116 -31.58 -3.93 53.86
CA VAL A 116 -31.31 -2.48 53.91
C VAL A 116 -30.28 -2.05 52.85
N ARG A 117 -29.28 -2.88 52.55
CA ARG A 117 -28.33 -2.61 51.45
C ARG A 117 -29.00 -2.67 50.09
N LYS A 118 -29.93 -3.61 49.89
CA LYS A 118 -30.67 -3.80 48.64
C LYS A 118 -31.60 -2.62 48.37
N GLU A 119 -32.25 -2.07 49.40
CA GLU A 119 -33.10 -0.88 49.28
C GLU A 119 -32.29 0.41 49.04
N LEU A 120 -31.13 0.57 49.67
CA LEU A 120 -30.21 1.69 49.40
C LEU A 120 -29.67 1.66 47.96
N LEU A 121 -29.34 0.48 47.44
CA LEU A 121 -28.91 0.29 46.05
C LEU A 121 -30.04 0.55 45.04
N MET A 122 -31.27 0.14 45.35
CA MET A 122 -32.45 0.45 44.52
C MET A 122 -32.77 1.96 44.52
N LEU A 123 -32.64 2.63 45.67
CA LEU A 123 -32.86 4.07 45.79
C LEU A 123 -31.80 4.88 45.00
N CYS A 124 -30.53 4.46 45.05
CA CYS A 124 -29.47 5.04 44.23
C CYS A 124 -29.71 4.83 42.73
N ASN A 125 -30.17 3.64 42.33
CA ASN A 125 -30.53 3.36 40.93
C ASN A 125 -31.72 4.18 40.44
N GLU A 126 -32.74 4.40 41.28
CA GLU A 126 -33.92 5.21 40.91
C GLU A 126 -33.60 6.71 40.84
N LEU A 127 -32.68 7.21 41.68
CA LEU A 127 -32.16 8.59 41.60
C LEU A 127 -31.31 8.80 40.33
N LEU A 128 -30.44 7.83 39.98
CA LEU A 128 -29.65 7.82 38.74
C LEU A 128 -30.54 7.71 37.49
N ARG A 129 -31.62 6.94 37.56
CA ARG A 129 -32.60 6.80 36.48
C ARG A 129 -33.37 8.10 36.23
N ARG A 130 -33.64 8.91 37.25
CA ARG A 130 -34.38 10.18 37.14
C ARG A 130 -33.52 11.39 36.76
N GLU A 131 -32.23 11.41 37.10
CA GLU A 131 -31.30 12.40 36.52
C GLU A 131 -31.08 12.18 35.02
N ARG A 132 -30.97 10.92 34.57
CA ARG A 132 -30.93 10.56 33.14
C ARG A 132 -32.15 11.02 32.34
N LEU A 133 -33.30 11.22 33.00
CA LEU A 133 -34.53 11.68 32.36
C LEU A 133 -34.63 13.22 32.27
N ARG A 134 -33.70 13.97 32.87
CA ARG A 134 -33.68 15.45 32.84
C ARG A 134 -32.56 16.07 32.01
N SER A 135 -31.55 15.31 31.57
CA SER A 135 -30.48 15.81 30.70
C SER A 135 -30.64 15.34 29.25
N GLU A 136 -31.09 16.25 28.38
CA GLU A 136 -30.93 16.11 26.93
C GLU A 136 -29.46 16.38 26.54
N GLY A 137 -28.58 15.39 26.73
CA GLY A 137 -27.13 15.48 26.45
C GLY A 137 -26.46 14.12 26.26
N SER A 138 -25.34 14.09 25.53
CA SER A 138 -24.74 12.88 24.93
C SER A 138 -24.26 11.79 25.92
N PRO A 139 -24.20 10.49 25.52
CA PRO A 139 -23.74 9.39 26.37
C PRO A 139 -22.24 9.43 26.76
N ALA A 140 -21.42 10.26 26.10
CA ALA A 140 -19.99 10.37 26.40
C ALA A 140 -19.71 11.08 27.74
N GLU A 141 -20.64 11.91 28.22
CA GLU A 141 -20.53 12.54 29.54
C GLU A 141 -20.94 11.59 30.68
N ASN A 142 -21.60 10.46 30.40
CA ASN A 142 -22.09 9.54 31.43
C ASN A 142 -21.00 8.60 32.02
N LEU A 143 -19.81 8.54 31.44
CA LEU A 143 -18.63 7.92 32.08
C LEU A 143 -17.89 8.88 33.02
N SER A 144 -18.28 10.17 33.08
CA SER A 144 -17.68 11.16 34.00
C SER A 144 -18.14 11.02 35.47
N ILE A 145 -19.04 10.11 35.82
CA ILE A 145 -19.60 10.02 37.18
C ILE A 145 -18.81 9.06 38.10
N LEU A 146 -18.10 8.07 37.54
CA LEU A 146 -17.17 7.23 38.32
C LEU A 146 -16.05 8.06 38.99
N PRO A 147 -15.45 9.06 38.31
CA PRO A 147 -14.57 10.05 38.92
C PRO A 147 -15.25 10.93 39.99
N VAL A 148 -16.56 11.18 39.91
CA VAL A 148 -17.31 12.02 40.89
C VAL A 148 -17.60 11.25 42.18
N PHE A 149 -17.90 9.95 42.09
CA PHE A 149 -18.01 9.06 43.26
C PHE A 149 -16.64 8.71 43.87
N ALA A 150 -15.62 8.43 43.04
CA ALA A 150 -14.24 8.24 43.49
C ALA A 150 -13.63 9.52 44.10
N GLY A 151 -14.01 10.68 43.57
CA GLY A 151 -13.59 12.01 44.02
C GLY A 151 -14.12 12.40 45.40
N ARG A 152 -15.26 11.85 45.85
CA ARG A 152 -15.91 12.27 47.11
C ARG A 152 -15.99 11.19 48.22
N ALA A 153 -15.89 9.90 47.91
CA ALA A 153 -15.93 8.82 48.92
C ALA A 153 -14.55 8.30 49.39
N TYR A 154 -13.52 8.42 48.55
CA TYR A 154 -12.17 7.89 48.82
C TYR A 154 -11.05 8.93 48.57
N GLY A 155 -11.39 10.22 48.63
CA GLY A 155 -10.43 11.32 48.46
C GLY A 155 -9.77 11.39 47.09
N GLY A 156 -10.43 10.90 46.03
CA GLY A 156 -9.86 10.86 44.68
C GLY A 156 -8.96 9.66 44.37
N ASN A 157 -8.79 8.71 45.30
CA ASN A 157 -7.96 7.53 45.07
C ASN A 157 -8.76 6.38 44.44
N ILE A 158 -8.80 6.37 43.10
CA ILE A 158 -9.53 5.38 42.28
C ILE A 158 -9.02 3.95 42.51
N ASN A 159 -7.73 3.80 42.85
CA ASN A 159 -7.12 2.50 43.13
C ASN A 159 -7.64 1.88 44.43
N LYS A 160 -8.00 2.69 45.44
CA LYS A 160 -8.56 2.20 46.70
C LYS A 160 -10.02 1.73 46.56
N PHE A 161 -10.80 2.41 45.71
CA PHE A 161 -12.15 1.97 45.36
C PHE A 161 -12.15 0.64 44.60
N LEU A 162 -11.25 0.51 43.63
CA LEU A 162 -11.06 -0.73 42.87
C LEU A 162 -10.53 -1.87 43.76
N GLN A 163 -9.68 -1.59 44.75
CA GLN A 163 -9.21 -2.57 45.74
C GLN A 163 -10.34 -3.19 46.58
N GLU A 164 -11.30 -2.38 47.05
CA GLU A 164 -12.42 -2.85 47.87
C GLU A 164 -13.48 -3.60 47.05
N LEU A 165 -13.74 -3.15 45.82
CA LEU A 165 -14.62 -3.85 44.88
C LEU A 165 -14.04 -5.24 44.50
N THR A 166 -12.73 -5.30 44.28
CA THR A 166 -12.02 -6.53 43.96
C THR A 166 -12.01 -7.48 45.17
N ARG A 167 -11.82 -6.97 46.41
CA ARG A 167 -11.95 -7.77 47.65
C ARG A 167 -13.34 -8.37 47.84
N TRP A 168 -14.39 -7.62 47.51
CA TRP A 168 -15.77 -8.09 47.62
C TRP A 168 -16.10 -9.24 46.65
N LEU A 169 -15.53 -9.18 45.43
CA LEU A 169 -15.64 -10.23 44.42
C LEU A 169 -14.78 -11.48 44.73
N TRP A 170 -13.79 -11.37 45.62
CA TRP A 170 -12.75 -12.40 45.89
C TRP A 170 -13.12 -13.46 46.93
N THR A 171 -14.40 -13.73 47.16
CA THR A 171 -14.82 -14.95 47.88
C THR A 171 -15.48 -15.89 46.89
N GLU A 172 -15.14 -17.18 46.93
CA GLU A 172 -15.66 -18.20 46.00
C GLU A 172 -17.21 -18.20 45.97
N LYS A 173 -17.83 -17.89 47.12
CA LYS A 173 -19.27 -17.72 47.29
C LYS A 173 -19.86 -16.52 46.53
N ASN A 174 -19.14 -15.40 46.45
CA ASN A 174 -19.61 -14.19 45.76
C ASN A 174 -19.34 -14.24 44.25
N ALA A 175 -18.25 -14.90 43.82
CA ALA A 175 -17.96 -15.12 42.41
C ALA A 175 -19.00 -16.05 41.75
N LYS A 176 -19.35 -17.18 42.39
CA LYS A 176 -20.44 -18.06 41.93
C LYS A 176 -21.78 -17.35 41.87
N ARG A 177 -22.11 -16.54 42.88
CA ARG A 177 -23.38 -15.82 42.97
C ARG A 177 -23.51 -14.67 41.98
N THR A 178 -22.40 -14.00 41.65
CA THR A 178 -22.34 -12.95 40.61
C THR A 178 -22.51 -13.58 39.23
N ASN A 179 -21.95 -14.77 39.01
CA ASN A 179 -22.17 -15.55 37.79
C ASN A 179 -23.65 -15.95 37.67
N GLU A 180 -24.26 -16.52 38.72
CA GLU A 180 -25.69 -16.89 38.75
C GLU A 180 -26.63 -15.69 38.49
N LEU A 181 -26.37 -14.52 39.09
CA LEU A 181 -27.17 -13.30 38.88
C LEU A 181 -27.02 -12.72 37.46
N ALA A 182 -25.83 -12.84 36.87
CA ALA A 182 -25.61 -12.48 35.47
C ALA A 182 -26.39 -13.44 34.53
N TRP A 183 -26.40 -14.74 34.84
CA TRP A 183 -27.17 -15.74 34.10
C TRP A 183 -28.70 -15.60 34.23
N GLU A 184 -29.21 -15.21 35.42
CA GLU A 184 -30.63 -14.90 35.62
C GLU A 184 -31.06 -13.64 34.85
N SER A 185 -30.19 -12.62 34.80
CA SER A 185 -30.42 -11.38 34.04
C SER A 185 -30.44 -11.61 32.52
N LEU A 186 -29.61 -12.53 32.02
CA LEU A 186 -29.58 -12.92 30.61
C LEU A 186 -30.80 -13.79 30.23
N ARG A 187 -31.21 -14.73 31.07
CA ARG A 187 -32.44 -15.53 30.86
C ARG A 187 -33.71 -14.66 30.89
N GLY A 188 -33.75 -13.66 31.78
CA GLY A 188 -34.85 -12.68 31.85
C GLY A 188 -34.99 -11.77 30.63
N LYS A 189 -34.00 -11.76 29.72
CA LYS A 189 -34.01 -11.02 28.45
C LYS A 189 -34.28 -11.89 27.21
N GLY A 190 -34.67 -13.15 27.40
CA GLY A 190 -35.19 -14.02 26.33
C GLY A 190 -34.17 -14.86 25.56
N TYR A 191 -32.94 -15.03 26.06
CA TYR A 191 -31.95 -15.91 25.43
C TYR A 191 -32.17 -17.38 25.84
N ALA A 192 -32.24 -18.29 24.87
CA ALA A 192 -32.46 -19.73 25.08
C ALA A 192 -31.16 -20.46 25.50
N GLU A 193 -31.30 -21.47 26.35
CA GLU A 193 -30.21 -22.35 26.80
C GLU A 193 -29.52 -23.02 25.59
N GLY A 194 -28.19 -22.88 25.48
CA GLY A 194 -27.40 -23.45 24.36
C GLY A 194 -27.11 -22.53 23.17
N SER A 195 -27.55 -21.27 23.17
CA SER A 195 -27.29 -20.29 22.08
C SER A 195 -25.93 -19.57 22.15
N PHE A 196 -25.14 -19.86 23.18
CA PHE A 196 -23.84 -19.24 23.50
C PHE A 196 -22.81 -20.36 23.76
N PRO A 197 -21.51 -20.21 23.44
CA PRO A 197 -20.51 -21.21 23.81
C PRO A 197 -20.22 -21.13 25.32
N GLU A 198 -21.17 -21.65 26.11
CA GLU A 198 -21.19 -21.74 27.57
C GLU A 198 -19.89 -22.34 28.11
N GLU A 199 -19.39 -23.37 27.45
CA GLU A 199 -18.18 -24.10 27.81
C GLU A 199 -16.92 -23.22 27.71
N LYS A 200 -16.84 -22.28 26.77
CA LYS A 200 -15.66 -21.40 26.60
C LYS A 200 -15.59 -20.31 27.67
N LEU A 201 -16.74 -19.73 28.04
CA LEU A 201 -16.83 -18.75 29.13
C LEU A 201 -16.58 -19.40 30.49
N ARG A 202 -17.14 -20.59 30.72
CA ARG A 202 -16.84 -21.41 31.91
C ARG A 202 -15.35 -21.75 31.97
N THR A 203 -14.76 -22.25 30.89
CA THR A 203 -13.34 -22.58 30.83
C THR A 203 -12.43 -21.36 31.05
N ALA A 204 -12.80 -20.19 30.53
CA ALA A 204 -12.05 -18.96 30.78
C ALA A 204 -12.15 -18.51 32.24
N PHE A 205 -13.35 -18.58 32.84
CA PHE A 205 -13.56 -18.30 34.26
C PHE A 205 -12.88 -19.32 35.18
N ASP A 206 -12.94 -20.60 34.84
CA ASP A 206 -12.34 -21.70 35.59
C ASP A 206 -10.81 -21.62 35.54
N LYS A 207 -10.20 -21.29 34.37
CA LYS A 207 -8.76 -20.99 34.27
C LYS A 207 -8.34 -19.78 35.07
N ILE A 208 -9.18 -18.76 35.19
CA ILE A 208 -8.94 -17.58 36.03
C ILE A 208 -8.98 -17.99 37.51
N VAL A 209 -9.98 -18.77 37.92
CA VAL A 209 -10.10 -19.31 39.29
C VAL A 209 -8.94 -20.24 39.65
N GLU A 210 -8.51 -21.09 38.72
CA GLU A 210 -7.39 -22.03 38.86
C GLU A 210 -6.06 -21.27 39.00
N ASN A 211 -5.79 -20.29 38.13
CA ASN A 211 -4.61 -19.41 38.24
C ASN A 211 -4.60 -18.55 39.52
N LEU A 212 -5.77 -18.16 40.02
CA LEU A 212 -5.92 -17.39 41.27
C LEU A 212 -5.74 -18.27 42.52
N SER A 213 -6.13 -19.55 42.46
CA SER A 213 -5.98 -20.50 43.57
C SER A 213 -4.51 -20.86 43.86
N HIS A 214 -3.65 -20.83 42.83
CA HIS A 214 -2.21 -21.10 42.94
C HIS A 214 -1.38 -19.93 43.50
N GLN A 215 -1.94 -18.71 43.61
CA GLN A 215 -1.22 -17.53 44.15
C GLN A 215 -1.54 -17.23 45.63
N SER A 216 -2.14 -18.18 46.36
CA SER A 216 -2.67 -17.99 47.72
C SER A 216 -1.64 -17.71 48.83
N ASN A 217 -0.36 -17.45 48.55
CA ASN A 217 0.66 -17.21 49.58
C ASN A 217 1.61 -16.01 49.37
N ALA A 218 1.31 -15.05 48.49
CA ALA A 218 2.12 -13.82 48.38
C ALA A 218 1.33 -12.57 48.81
N TYR A 219 1.57 -12.12 50.05
CA TYR A 219 0.99 -10.91 50.67
C TYR A 219 1.55 -9.58 50.13
N SER A 220 1.79 -9.46 48.82
CA SER A 220 2.10 -8.18 48.17
C SER A 220 1.59 -8.17 46.73
N ILE A 221 0.44 -7.56 46.51
CA ILE A 221 -0.08 -7.33 45.15
C ILE A 221 0.22 -5.88 44.77
N ASP A 222 1.34 -5.69 44.08
CA ASP A 222 1.64 -4.46 43.35
C ASP A 222 0.93 -4.54 41.98
N TYR A 223 -0.13 -3.74 41.79
CA TYR A 223 -1.10 -3.91 40.70
C TYR A 223 -0.66 -3.37 39.34
N ASN A 224 0.52 -2.75 39.24
CA ASN A 224 1.09 -2.43 37.93
C ASN A 224 1.56 -3.68 37.16
N PHE A 225 1.57 -4.86 37.80
CA PHE A 225 2.04 -6.13 37.22
C PHE A 225 1.18 -7.33 37.61
N ASN A 226 -0.16 -7.23 37.60
CA ASN A 226 -1.01 -8.43 37.67
C ASN A 226 -1.68 -8.73 36.31
N PRO A 227 -1.12 -9.67 35.52
CA PRO A 227 -1.67 -10.08 34.23
C PRO A 227 -3.13 -10.52 34.31
N ALA A 228 -3.54 -11.20 35.39
CA ALA A 228 -4.87 -11.80 35.51
C ALA A 228 -6.01 -10.76 35.67
N ALA A 229 -5.76 -9.65 36.38
CA ALA A 229 -6.75 -8.58 36.51
C ALA A 229 -6.90 -7.78 35.22
N ARG A 230 -5.78 -7.60 34.48
CA ARG A 230 -5.77 -6.98 33.15
C ARG A 230 -6.45 -7.89 32.12
N GLU A 231 -6.25 -9.19 32.22
CA GLU A 231 -6.95 -10.23 31.44
C GLU A 231 -8.46 -10.15 31.68
N LEU A 232 -8.92 -10.09 32.94
CA LEU A 232 -10.34 -10.05 33.27
C LEU A 232 -11.04 -8.78 32.76
N ILE A 233 -10.41 -7.60 32.90
CA ILE A 233 -10.93 -6.34 32.34
C ILE A 233 -10.99 -6.43 30.81
N ASN A 234 -9.91 -6.91 30.18
CA ASN A 234 -9.85 -7.08 28.72
C ASN A 234 -10.87 -8.10 28.20
N VAL A 235 -11.15 -9.16 28.94
CA VAL A 235 -12.16 -10.19 28.60
C VAL A 235 -13.55 -9.62 28.81
N THR A 236 -13.80 -8.86 29.87
CA THR A 236 -15.12 -8.27 30.14
C THR A 236 -15.45 -7.15 29.15
N GLU A 237 -14.46 -6.31 28.79
CA GLU A 237 -14.61 -5.33 27.70
C GLU A 237 -14.78 -6.02 26.34
N ARG A 238 -14.04 -7.11 26.06
CA ARG A 238 -14.26 -7.90 24.83
C ARG A 238 -15.67 -8.47 24.79
N VAL A 239 -16.13 -9.14 25.85
CA VAL A 239 -17.47 -9.73 25.90
C VAL A 239 -18.55 -8.65 25.80
N TYR A 240 -18.38 -7.50 26.46
CA TYR A 240 -19.34 -6.38 26.38
C TYR A 240 -19.37 -5.75 24.98
N ASN A 241 -18.22 -5.58 24.33
CA ASN A 241 -18.13 -5.00 22.98
C ASN A 241 -18.47 -6.00 21.87
N GLU A 242 -18.17 -7.30 22.04
CA GLU A 242 -18.48 -8.39 21.09
C GLU A 242 -19.94 -8.84 21.15
N TYR A 243 -20.61 -8.75 22.31
CA TYR A 243 -21.95 -9.32 22.47
C TYR A 243 -23.06 -8.33 22.83
N ILE A 244 -22.76 -7.13 23.33
CA ILE A 244 -23.82 -6.19 23.78
C ILE A 244 -23.92 -4.90 22.95
N LYS A 245 -22.86 -4.46 22.23
CA LYS A 245 -22.81 -3.08 21.70
C LYS A 245 -23.04 -2.87 20.19
N ARG A 246 -23.19 -3.90 19.34
CA ARG A 246 -23.24 -3.71 17.87
C ARG A 246 -24.39 -4.33 17.08
N ALA A 247 -25.50 -4.68 17.73
CA ALA A 247 -26.73 -4.98 16.99
C ALA A 247 -27.51 -3.71 16.58
N GLU A 248 -27.49 -2.62 17.37
CA GLU A 248 -28.28 -1.42 17.05
C GLU A 248 -27.50 -0.38 16.24
N ILE A 249 -28.04 0.00 15.08
CA ILE A 249 -27.59 1.14 14.26
C ILE A 249 -28.16 2.43 14.89
N ARG A 250 -27.28 3.36 15.29
CA ARG A 250 -27.68 4.61 15.97
C ARG A 250 -27.94 5.74 14.99
N ASP A 251 -28.57 6.81 15.49
CA ASP A 251 -28.78 8.02 14.71
C ASP A 251 -27.43 8.64 14.34
N GLY A 252 -27.22 8.84 13.04
CA GLY A 252 -25.95 9.36 12.49
C GLY A 252 -24.95 8.29 12.03
N GLU A 253 -25.23 7.00 12.24
CA GLU A 253 -24.46 5.88 11.69
C GLU A 253 -25.12 5.35 10.41
N PHE A 254 -24.31 4.89 9.46
CA PHE A 254 -24.77 4.45 8.13
C PHE A 254 -24.47 2.96 7.86
N VAL A 255 -25.19 2.39 6.89
CA VAL A 255 -24.88 1.10 6.29
C VAL A 255 -24.26 1.33 4.92
N TRP A 256 -23.05 0.81 4.72
CA TRP A 256 -22.34 0.91 3.44
C TRP A 256 -22.81 -0.16 2.46
N ILE A 257 -23.14 0.21 1.22
CA ILE A 257 -23.42 -0.71 0.13
C ILE A 257 -22.34 -0.52 -0.94
N GLY A 258 -21.46 -1.52 -1.14
CA GLY A 258 -20.31 -1.32 -2.02
C GLY A 258 -19.59 -2.57 -2.48
N THR A 259 -18.46 -2.37 -3.16
CA THR A 259 -17.67 -3.49 -3.70
C THR A 259 -16.85 -4.16 -2.62
N ARG A 260 -16.09 -3.39 -1.82
CA ARG A 260 -15.19 -3.93 -0.80
C ARG A 260 -15.46 -3.31 0.56
N LEU A 261 -15.23 -4.08 1.61
CA LEU A 261 -15.23 -3.57 2.98
C LEU A 261 -14.02 -2.64 3.25
N SER A 262 -12.87 -2.93 2.64
CA SER A 262 -11.66 -2.10 2.79
C SER A 262 -11.84 -0.66 2.28
N ASP A 263 -12.81 -0.39 1.38
CA ASP A 263 -13.09 0.95 0.86
C ASP A 263 -13.57 1.93 1.97
N ILE A 264 -14.09 1.41 3.09
CA ILE A 264 -14.49 2.20 4.26
C ILE A 264 -13.55 2.04 5.46
N GLY A 265 -12.43 1.32 5.33
CA GLY A 265 -11.54 0.99 6.45
C GLY A 265 -10.93 2.21 7.18
N GLN A 266 -10.86 3.37 6.50
CA GLN A 266 -10.29 4.61 7.03
C GLN A 266 -11.34 5.72 7.24
N THR A 267 -12.59 5.34 7.56
CA THR A 267 -13.73 6.27 7.75
C THR A 267 -14.17 6.40 9.21
N GLY A 268 -13.37 5.89 10.15
CA GLY A 268 -13.66 5.95 11.59
C GLY A 268 -14.94 5.19 11.96
N SER A 269 -15.82 5.83 12.74
CA SER A 269 -17.08 5.24 13.21
C SER A 269 -18.30 5.61 12.36
N MET A 270 -18.11 6.06 11.12
CA MET A 270 -19.20 6.51 10.25
C MET A 270 -20.18 5.37 9.90
N PHE A 271 -19.69 4.14 9.79
CA PHE A 271 -20.47 2.98 9.39
C PHE A 271 -20.65 1.99 10.53
N ALA A 272 -21.91 1.62 10.80
CA ALA A 272 -22.29 0.59 11.78
C ALA A 272 -22.69 -0.75 11.14
N GLY A 273 -22.61 -0.83 9.81
CA GLY A 273 -22.84 -2.04 9.02
C GLY A 273 -22.39 -1.86 7.58
N ALA A 274 -22.28 -2.96 6.85
CA ALA A 274 -21.91 -2.96 5.45
C ALA A 274 -22.45 -4.20 4.73
N VAL A 275 -22.86 -4.04 3.48
CA VAL A 275 -23.14 -5.11 2.53
C VAL A 275 -22.21 -4.94 1.34
N THR A 276 -21.31 -5.90 1.15
CA THR A 276 -20.24 -5.80 0.16
C THR A 276 -20.06 -7.07 -0.66
N LEU A 277 -19.37 -6.98 -1.80
CA LEU A 277 -18.99 -8.18 -2.55
C LEU A 277 -17.80 -8.89 -1.91
N PHE A 278 -16.82 -8.14 -1.37
CA PHE A 278 -15.61 -8.70 -0.76
C PHE A 278 -15.35 -8.09 0.62
N GLY A 279 -15.04 -8.91 1.61
CA GLY A 279 -14.83 -8.44 2.98
C GLY A 279 -14.94 -9.54 4.03
N GLU A 280 -15.30 -9.16 5.25
CA GLU A 280 -15.67 -10.09 6.32
C GLU A 280 -17.20 -10.15 6.48
N THR A 281 -17.70 -11.33 6.85
CA THR A 281 -19.08 -11.50 7.32
C THR A 281 -19.09 -11.64 8.83
N ASP A 282 -19.76 -10.72 9.50
CA ASP A 282 -19.96 -10.72 10.95
C ASP A 282 -21.33 -10.11 11.26
N GLU A 283 -22.34 -10.97 11.42
CA GLU A 283 -23.72 -10.56 11.66
C GLU A 283 -23.84 -9.73 12.95
N ARG A 284 -22.94 -9.92 13.93
CA ARG A 284 -22.94 -9.16 15.19
C ARG A 284 -22.52 -7.70 15.00
N LYS A 285 -21.89 -7.40 13.86
CA LYS A 285 -21.46 -6.07 13.44
C LYS A 285 -22.25 -5.57 12.22
N ASN A 286 -23.32 -6.26 11.81
CA ASN A 286 -24.07 -5.96 10.59
C ASN A 286 -23.18 -5.95 9.32
N LEU A 287 -22.15 -6.80 9.27
CA LEU A 287 -21.24 -6.93 8.13
C LEU A 287 -21.59 -8.17 7.33
N PHE A 288 -21.83 -7.99 6.04
CA PHE A 288 -22.13 -9.07 5.11
C PHE A 288 -21.27 -8.92 3.85
N ALA A 289 -20.53 -9.97 3.51
CA ALA A 289 -19.76 -10.05 2.28
C ALA A 289 -20.19 -11.28 1.46
N LEU A 290 -20.34 -11.13 0.14
CA LEU A 290 -20.62 -12.26 -0.75
C LEU A 290 -19.43 -13.23 -0.80
N CYS A 291 -18.22 -12.67 -0.84
CA CYS A 291 -16.94 -13.37 -0.86
C CYS A 291 -16.14 -13.01 0.40
N ASP A 292 -16.34 -13.80 1.46
CA ASP A 292 -15.57 -13.76 2.71
C ASP A 292 -14.50 -14.87 2.80
N GLU A 293 -13.79 -14.97 3.93
CA GLU A 293 -12.73 -15.98 4.13
C GLU A 293 -13.23 -17.44 4.09
N GLY A 294 -14.52 -17.66 4.33
CA GLY A 294 -15.17 -18.97 4.28
C GLY A 294 -15.73 -19.33 2.91
N SER A 295 -15.73 -18.38 1.98
CA SER A 295 -16.38 -18.53 0.69
C SER A 295 -15.60 -19.45 -0.25
N SER A 296 -16.28 -20.47 -0.78
CA SER A 296 -15.75 -21.36 -1.82
C SER A 296 -15.90 -20.78 -3.23
N ARG A 297 -16.26 -19.50 -3.37
CA ARG A 297 -16.44 -18.82 -4.65
C ARG A 297 -15.89 -17.40 -4.61
N ARG A 298 -15.26 -16.96 -5.71
CA ARG A 298 -14.91 -15.56 -5.97
C ARG A 298 -15.37 -15.10 -7.35
N VAL A 299 -15.86 -13.86 -7.40
CA VAL A 299 -16.60 -13.31 -8.54
C VAL A 299 -15.85 -12.17 -9.25
N ASP A 300 -16.17 -11.96 -10.53
CA ASP A 300 -15.75 -10.73 -11.26
C ASP A 300 -16.71 -9.59 -10.94
N HIS A 301 -16.25 -8.62 -10.16
CA HIS A 301 -17.06 -7.45 -9.81
C HIS A 301 -17.25 -6.44 -10.95
N ASN A 302 -16.53 -6.59 -12.06
CA ASN A 302 -16.71 -5.74 -13.25
C ASN A 302 -17.79 -6.27 -14.19
N LYS A 303 -18.29 -7.49 -13.95
CA LYS A 303 -19.41 -8.13 -14.62
C LYS A 303 -20.43 -8.53 -13.56
N ILE A 304 -21.27 -7.58 -13.16
CA ILE A 304 -22.29 -7.81 -12.13
C ILE A 304 -23.24 -8.91 -12.63
N SER A 305 -23.21 -10.05 -11.95
CA SER A 305 -24.13 -11.17 -12.17
C SER A 305 -25.43 -11.01 -11.38
N GLU A 306 -26.47 -11.71 -11.79
CA GLU A 306 -27.76 -11.78 -11.08
C GLU A 306 -27.57 -12.22 -9.62
N GLU A 307 -26.63 -13.13 -9.35
CA GLU A 307 -26.27 -13.57 -8.00
C GLU A 307 -25.71 -12.43 -7.13
N GLN A 308 -24.81 -11.61 -7.68
CA GLN A 308 -24.21 -10.48 -6.97
C GLN A 308 -25.26 -9.42 -6.64
N ASP A 309 -26.08 -9.07 -7.64
CA ASP A 309 -27.16 -8.11 -7.49
C ASP A 309 -28.21 -8.59 -6.47
N GLN A 310 -28.60 -9.87 -6.54
CA GLN A 310 -29.55 -10.48 -5.61
C GLN A 310 -29.03 -10.48 -4.16
N PHE A 311 -27.76 -10.82 -3.95
CA PHE A 311 -27.15 -10.80 -2.63
C PHE A 311 -27.17 -9.41 -2.00
N LEU A 312 -26.76 -8.38 -2.77
CA LEU A 312 -26.74 -7.00 -2.28
C LEU A 312 -28.15 -6.54 -1.89
N PHE A 313 -29.15 -6.84 -2.73
CA PHE A 313 -30.54 -6.51 -2.46
C PHE A 313 -31.08 -7.19 -1.21
N ASP A 314 -31.00 -8.52 -1.13
CA ASP A 314 -31.58 -9.29 -0.04
C ASP A 314 -30.99 -8.87 1.31
N ARG A 315 -29.67 -8.67 1.39
CA ARG A 315 -29.00 -8.26 2.62
C ARG A 315 -29.28 -6.81 3.00
N ALA A 316 -29.35 -5.90 2.04
CA ALA A 316 -29.72 -4.51 2.32
C ALA A 316 -31.17 -4.40 2.83
N VAL A 317 -32.11 -5.12 2.21
CA VAL A 317 -33.52 -5.15 2.63
C VAL A 317 -33.68 -5.84 3.99
N ALA A 318 -32.96 -6.95 4.23
CA ALA A 318 -32.97 -7.61 5.54
C ALA A 318 -32.50 -6.64 6.66
N LEU A 319 -31.42 -5.90 6.42
CA LEU A 319 -30.94 -4.87 7.36
C LEU A 319 -31.93 -3.72 7.55
N ALA A 320 -32.60 -3.28 6.48
CA ALA A 320 -33.61 -2.23 6.57
C ALA A 320 -34.82 -2.68 7.43
N ASN A 321 -35.18 -3.96 7.33
CA ASN A 321 -36.28 -4.56 8.11
C ASN A 321 -35.89 -4.78 9.58
N SER A 322 -34.66 -5.22 9.86
CA SER A 322 -34.19 -5.43 11.24
C SER A 322 -33.80 -4.14 11.95
N HIS A 323 -33.44 -3.09 11.20
CA HIS A 323 -33.06 -1.78 11.73
C HIS A 323 -33.83 -0.66 11.02
N PRO A 324 -35.03 -0.29 11.51
CA PRO A 324 -35.87 0.73 10.89
C PRO A 324 -35.22 2.12 10.77
N ARG A 325 -34.19 2.41 11.59
CA ARG A 325 -33.42 3.66 11.58
C ARG A 325 -32.18 3.62 10.68
N ALA A 326 -31.86 2.48 10.07
CA ALA A 326 -30.70 2.36 9.20
C ALA A 326 -30.82 3.30 8.01
N ARG A 327 -29.72 4.00 7.69
CA ARG A 327 -29.59 4.80 6.47
C ARG A 327 -28.48 4.23 5.60
N PHE A 328 -28.76 4.08 4.31
CA PHE A 328 -27.92 3.38 3.34
C PHE A 328 -27.11 4.37 2.50
N TYR A 329 -25.81 4.12 2.42
CA TYR A 329 -24.84 4.93 1.70
C TYR A 329 -24.11 4.06 0.68
N PHE A 330 -24.16 4.47 -0.58
CA PHE A 330 -23.69 3.68 -1.69
C PHE A 330 -22.27 4.08 -2.14
N TYR A 331 -21.44 3.09 -2.43
CA TYR A 331 -20.22 3.25 -3.22
C TYR A 331 -20.54 3.79 -4.61
N ASN A 332 -21.50 3.14 -5.27
CA ASN A 332 -22.01 3.52 -6.58
C ASN A 332 -23.51 3.80 -6.48
N GLN A 333 -23.88 5.04 -6.72
CA GLN A 333 -25.25 5.54 -6.59
C GLN A 333 -26.23 4.83 -7.51
N SER A 334 -25.76 4.35 -8.67
CA SER A 334 -26.62 3.65 -9.64
C SER A 334 -27.23 2.36 -9.08
N ALA A 335 -26.61 1.73 -8.08
CA ALA A 335 -27.14 0.55 -7.41
C ALA A 335 -28.53 0.81 -6.78
N TYR A 336 -28.85 2.06 -6.44
CA TYR A 336 -30.17 2.46 -5.97
C TYR A 336 -31.27 2.18 -7.01
N TYR A 337 -30.97 2.33 -8.30
CA TYR A 337 -31.93 2.19 -9.41
C TYR A 337 -31.95 0.79 -10.03
N ASN A 338 -31.12 -0.15 -9.55
CA ASN A 338 -31.10 -1.51 -10.07
C ASN A 338 -32.43 -2.21 -9.76
N VAL A 339 -33.02 -2.83 -10.79
CA VAL A 339 -34.28 -3.59 -10.72
C VAL A 339 -33.99 -5.07 -10.77
N HIS A 340 -34.53 -5.86 -9.85
CA HIS A 340 -34.30 -7.31 -9.80
C HIS A 340 -35.45 -8.07 -10.44
N SER A 341 -35.15 -8.81 -11.50
CA SER A 341 -36.12 -9.56 -12.31
C SER A 341 -36.64 -10.86 -11.67
N ALA A 342 -35.95 -11.39 -10.66
CA ALA A 342 -36.21 -12.72 -10.09
C ALA A 342 -37.32 -12.77 -9.00
N ARG A 343 -37.97 -11.64 -8.66
CA ARG A 343 -39.08 -11.61 -7.69
C ARG A 343 -40.32 -10.93 -8.26
N ASP A 344 -41.48 -11.44 -7.83
CA ASP A 344 -42.81 -10.91 -8.14
C ASP A 344 -42.83 -9.38 -7.99
N ASN A 345 -42.94 -8.69 -9.12
CA ASN A 345 -43.17 -7.24 -9.32
C ASN A 345 -41.99 -6.35 -9.78
N GLY A 346 -40.74 -6.84 -9.90
CA GLY A 346 -39.66 -6.05 -10.53
C GLY A 346 -39.35 -4.70 -9.86
N VAL A 347 -39.27 -4.69 -8.53
CA VAL A 347 -39.02 -3.49 -7.71
C VAL A 347 -37.52 -3.19 -7.65
N SER A 348 -37.15 -1.90 -7.67
CA SER A 348 -35.76 -1.46 -7.52
C SER A 348 -35.29 -1.47 -6.05
N LEU A 349 -33.97 -1.53 -5.81
CA LEU A 349 -33.42 -1.45 -4.45
C LEU A 349 -33.89 -0.18 -3.73
N GLY A 350 -33.91 0.95 -4.44
CA GLY A 350 -34.37 2.23 -3.90
C GLY A 350 -35.83 2.21 -3.44
N GLU A 351 -36.71 1.61 -4.22
CA GLU A 351 -38.13 1.44 -3.86
C GLU A 351 -38.29 0.56 -2.62
N ALA A 352 -37.49 -0.50 -2.49
CA ALA A 352 -37.49 -1.37 -1.31
C ALA A 352 -36.94 -0.67 -0.04
N LEU A 353 -35.97 0.23 -0.20
CA LEU A 353 -35.39 1.00 0.91
C LEU A 353 -36.20 2.23 1.31
N GLY A 354 -37.14 2.70 0.48
CA GLY A 354 -37.94 3.90 0.75
C GLY A 354 -37.07 5.15 0.92
N GLU A 355 -37.32 5.97 1.95
CA GLU A 355 -36.55 7.21 2.22
C GLU A 355 -35.23 6.98 2.97
N ARG A 356 -34.82 5.72 3.19
CA ARG A 356 -33.67 5.37 4.03
C ARG A 356 -32.31 5.46 3.32
N TYR A 357 -32.18 6.25 2.27
CA TYR A 357 -30.90 6.40 1.55
C TYR A 357 -30.30 7.80 1.73
N ILE A 358 -29.03 7.92 1.36
CA ILE A 358 -28.33 9.21 1.30
C ILE A 358 -27.46 9.31 0.05
N CYS A 359 -27.22 10.54 -0.39
CA CYS A 359 -26.25 10.89 -1.43
C CYS A 359 -26.50 10.23 -2.80
N VAL A 360 -27.76 10.16 -3.25
CA VAL A 360 -28.14 9.59 -4.56
C VAL A 360 -28.65 10.71 -5.48
N ASN A 361 -28.01 10.86 -6.64
CA ASN A 361 -28.44 11.80 -7.69
C ASN A 361 -29.61 11.24 -8.52
N ALA A 362 -30.29 12.13 -9.25
CA ALA A 362 -31.38 11.76 -10.15
C ALA A 362 -30.91 10.80 -11.26
N LYS A 363 -31.71 9.77 -11.55
CA LYS A 363 -31.40 8.73 -12.55
C LYS A 363 -30.98 9.30 -13.91
N GLY A 364 -31.70 10.31 -14.41
CA GLY A 364 -31.40 10.92 -15.71
C GLY A 364 -30.00 11.54 -15.81
N VAL A 365 -29.50 12.13 -14.71
CA VAL A 365 -28.15 12.68 -14.64
C VAL A 365 -27.12 11.56 -14.63
N LEU A 366 -27.33 10.53 -13.80
CA LEU A 366 -26.44 9.36 -13.71
C LEU A 366 -26.35 8.60 -15.04
N ASP A 367 -27.50 8.36 -15.69
CA ASP A 367 -27.58 7.69 -17.00
C ASP A 367 -26.86 8.46 -18.10
N THR A 368 -26.88 9.80 -18.03
CA THR A 368 -26.19 10.66 -19.01
C THR A 368 -24.68 10.63 -18.82
N LEU A 369 -24.21 10.66 -17.58
CA LEU A 369 -22.78 10.72 -17.27
C LEU A 369 -22.08 9.35 -17.33
N SER A 370 -22.80 8.26 -17.04
CA SER A 370 -22.21 6.90 -16.97
C SER A 370 -22.22 6.15 -18.30
N ASP A 371 -23.06 6.55 -19.27
CA ASP A 371 -23.02 6.06 -20.65
C ASP A 371 -22.03 6.92 -21.45
N LYS A 372 -20.93 6.34 -21.90
CA LYS A 372 -19.84 7.08 -22.58
C LYS A 372 -20.32 7.84 -23.81
N GLN A 373 -21.23 7.30 -24.61
CA GLN A 373 -21.75 8.01 -25.79
C GLN A 373 -22.58 9.22 -25.38
N LYS A 374 -23.45 9.07 -24.36
CA LYS A 374 -24.23 10.19 -23.82
C LYS A 374 -23.32 11.24 -23.17
N PHE A 375 -22.28 10.82 -22.46
CA PHE A 375 -21.30 11.71 -21.85
C PHE A 375 -20.52 12.52 -22.89
N HIS A 376 -20.12 11.90 -24.01
CA HIS A 376 -19.50 12.60 -25.12
C HIS A 376 -20.44 13.67 -25.71
N ARG A 377 -21.71 13.32 -25.96
CA ARG A 377 -22.72 14.29 -26.43
C ARG A 377 -22.96 15.41 -25.41
N PHE A 378 -23.03 15.09 -24.13
CA PHE A 378 -23.13 16.08 -23.06
C PHE A 378 -21.97 17.08 -23.12
N CYS A 379 -20.73 16.61 -23.25
CA CYS A 379 -19.57 17.49 -23.34
C CYS A 379 -19.60 18.36 -24.61
N ASP A 380 -20.00 17.80 -25.76
CA ASP A 380 -20.17 18.54 -27.01
C ASP A 380 -21.19 19.69 -26.84
N GLU A 381 -22.36 19.40 -26.27
CA GLU A 381 -23.40 20.39 -25.98
C GLU A 381 -22.95 21.48 -25.00
N LYS A 382 -22.05 21.14 -24.06
CA LYS A 382 -21.49 22.08 -23.09
C LYS A 382 -20.24 22.82 -23.57
N GLY A 383 -19.83 22.62 -24.83
CA GLY A 383 -18.68 23.29 -25.43
C GLY A 383 -17.32 22.73 -24.98
N LEU A 384 -17.27 21.47 -24.54
CA LEU A 384 -16.09 20.78 -24.04
C LEU A 384 -15.51 19.75 -25.02
N LYS A 385 -15.99 19.72 -26.27
CA LYS A 385 -15.56 18.77 -27.31
C LYS A 385 -14.03 18.64 -27.43
N GLY A 386 -13.32 19.77 -27.51
CA GLY A 386 -11.87 19.78 -27.66
C GLY A 386 -11.10 19.23 -26.44
N ALA A 387 -11.75 19.13 -25.28
CA ALA A 387 -11.18 18.56 -24.07
C ALA A 387 -11.26 17.03 -24.03
N LEU A 388 -12.13 16.41 -24.83
CA LEU A 388 -12.28 14.96 -24.89
C LEU A 388 -11.30 14.32 -25.88
N LEU A 389 -11.01 13.04 -25.65
CA LEU A 389 -10.36 12.19 -26.64
C LEU A 389 -11.28 12.05 -27.86
N ASP A 390 -10.70 12.10 -29.06
CA ASP A 390 -11.45 11.88 -30.28
C ASP A 390 -11.89 10.42 -30.38
N VAL A 391 -13.21 10.22 -30.50
CA VAL A 391 -13.84 8.91 -30.64
C VAL A 391 -14.84 8.93 -31.79
N ALA A 392 -14.97 7.80 -32.47
CA ALA A 392 -16.05 7.54 -33.41
C ALA A 392 -17.08 6.60 -32.77
N GLU A 393 -18.36 6.90 -32.94
CA GLU A 393 -19.45 6.01 -32.53
C GLU A 393 -19.76 4.99 -33.64
N GLY A 394 -20.08 3.75 -33.26
CA GLY A 394 -20.59 2.74 -34.18
C GLY A 394 -21.12 1.52 -33.44
N SER A 395 -20.95 0.33 -34.04
CA SER A 395 -21.52 -0.91 -33.53
C SER A 395 -20.54 -2.09 -33.61
N VAL A 396 -20.92 -3.23 -33.02
CA VAL A 396 -20.18 -4.49 -33.16
C VAL A 396 -19.98 -4.90 -34.63
N ALA A 397 -20.90 -4.56 -35.53
CA ALA A 397 -20.76 -4.88 -36.95
C ALA A 397 -19.62 -4.12 -37.64
N ASP A 398 -19.19 -3.00 -37.05
CA ASP A 398 -18.14 -2.11 -37.55
C ASP A 398 -16.74 -2.50 -37.04
N CYS A 399 -16.64 -3.53 -36.18
CA CYS A 399 -15.39 -4.05 -35.62
C CYS A 399 -14.53 -4.80 -36.67
N LYS A 400 -14.17 -4.11 -37.74
CA LYS A 400 -13.25 -4.55 -38.79
C LYS A 400 -12.18 -3.49 -38.96
N TYR A 401 -10.92 -3.90 -39.12
CA TYR A 401 -9.78 -2.99 -39.18
C TYR A 401 -9.99 -1.84 -40.19
N ALA A 402 -10.29 -2.19 -41.46
CA ALA A 402 -10.56 -1.23 -42.53
C ALA A 402 -11.74 -0.27 -42.23
N THR A 403 -12.79 -0.78 -41.59
CA THR A 403 -13.98 0.02 -41.24
C THR A 403 -13.65 1.03 -40.15
N VAL A 404 -12.92 0.62 -39.11
CA VAL A 404 -12.47 1.50 -38.04
C VAL A 404 -11.49 2.57 -38.55
N CYS A 405 -10.57 2.21 -39.46
CA CYS A 405 -9.71 3.18 -40.13
C CYS A 405 -10.52 4.28 -40.83
N LYS A 406 -11.55 3.88 -41.59
CA LYS A 406 -12.45 4.82 -42.28
C LYS A 406 -13.23 5.70 -41.31
N LEU A 407 -13.76 5.14 -40.22
CA LEU A 407 -14.51 5.89 -39.20
C LEU A 407 -13.63 6.95 -38.51
N LEU A 408 -12.36 6.64 -38.27
CA LEU A 408 -11.41 7.53 -37.61
C LEU A 408 -10.61 8.43 -38.59
N GLY A 409 -10.83 8.28 -39.90
CA GLY A 409 -10.13 9.08 -40.92
C GLY A 409 -8.62 8.81 -41.01
N VAL A 410 -8.17 7.59 -40.66
CA VAL A 410 -6.76 7.18 -40.73
C VAL A 410 -6.53 6.17 -41.85
N ARG A 411 -5.28 6.07 -42.34
CA ARG A 411 -4.92 5.15 -43.43
C ARG A 411 -4.56 3.76 -42.88
N GLU A 412 -4.98 2.71 -43.57
CA GLU A 412 -4.63 1.32 -43.19
C GLU A 412 -3.12 1.04 -43.27
N GLU A 413 -2.41 1.70 -44.17
CA GLU A 413 -0.95 1.52 -44.33
C GLU A 413 -0.16 1.99 -43.10
N GLU A 414 -0.74 2.86 -42.27
CA GLU A 414 -0.08 3.41 -41.08
C GLU A 414 -0.05 2.39 -39.93
N GLY A 415 -0.81 1.29 -40.01
CA GLY A 415 -0.70 0.19 -39.06
C GLY A 415 -1.10 0.53 -37.62
N HIS A 416 -1.99 1.52 -37.44
CA HIS A 416 -2.49 1.93 -36.12
C HIS A 416 -3.13 0.76 -35.37
N LYS A 417 -3.02 0.82 -34.04
CA LYS A 417 -3.81 0.01 -33.11
C LYS A 417 -5.03 0.82 -32.68
N PHE A 418 -6.13 0.15 -32.35
CA PHE A 418 -7.38 0.82 -31.97
C PHE A 418 -7.91 0.34 -30.63
N ILE A 419 -8.62 1.22 -29.93
CA ILE A 419 -9.46 0.88 -28.78
C ILE A 419 -10.90 0.72 -29.24
N LEU A 420 -11.50 -0.39 -28.84
CA LEU A 420 -12.89 -0.74 -29.04
C LEU A 420 -13.56 -0.75 -27.67
N GLN A 421 -14.48 0.17 -27.41
CA GLN A 421 -15.06 0.34 -26.08
C GLN A 421 -16.59 0.27 -26.09
N ARG A 422 -17.16 -0.49 -25.16
CA ARG A 422 -18.61 -0.50 -24.91
C ARG A 422 -19.04 0.78 -24.17
N PRO A 423 -20.23 1.36 -24.47
CA PRO A 423 -20.68 2.59 -23.82
C PRO A 423 -20.88 2.46 -22.30
N ILE A 424 -21.34 1.29 -21.84
CA ILE A 424 -21.63 1.00 -20.43
C ILE A 424 -20.73 -0.15 -19.99
N ALA A 425 -19.77 0.17 -19.13
CA ALA A 425 -18.64 -0.70 -18.79
C ALA A 425 -17.92 -0.15 -17.55
N SER A 426 -17.32 -1.02 -16.73
CA SER A 426 -16.57 -0.63 -15.53
C SER A 426 -15.22 -1.31 -15.42
N GLY A 427 -14.23 -0.62 -14.85
CA GLY A 427 -12.89 -1.18 -14.57
C GLY A 427 -12.11 -1.60 -15.82
N GLY A 428 -12.46 -1.05 -16.98
CA GLY A 428 -11.91 -1.44 -18.28
C GLY A 428 -12.63 -2.63 -18.94
N ASN A 429 -13.51 -3.34 -18.22
CA ASN A 429 -14.30 -4.44 -18.79
C ASN A 429 -15.11 -3.93 -19.99
N GLY A 430 -14.91 -4.49 -21.18
CA GLY A 430 -15.50 -3.99 -22.42
C GLY A 430 -14.64 -2.98 -23.20
N THR A 431 -13.37 -2.80 -22.83
CA THR A 431 -12.36 -1.99 -23.54
C THR A 431 -11.29 -2.90 -24.15
N TYR A 432 -11.26 -3.03 -25.47
CA TYR A 432 -10.44 -3.99 -26.20
C TYR A 432 -9.40 -3.32 -27.08
N ILE A 433 -8.27 -4.01 -27.31
CA ILE A 433 -7.23 -3.57 -28.24
C ILE A 433 -7.37 -4.34 -29.55
N MET A 434 -7.66 -3.63 -30.63
CA MET A 434 -7.67 -4.17 -31.98
C MET A 434 -6.36 -3.81 -32.71
N THR A 435 -5.78 -4.81 -33.34
CA THR A 435 -4.68 -4.74 -34.31
C THR A 435 -5.17 -5.29 -35.65
N ARG A 436 -4.33 -5.20 -36.68
CA ARG A 436 -4.67 -5.78 -37.98
C ARG A 436 -4.85 -7.29 -37.88
N GLU A 437 -3.96 -7.94 -37.13
CA GLU A 437 -3.86 -9.40 -36.98
C GLU A 437 -5.03 -9.99 -36.19
N ASN A 438 -5.52 -9.29 -35.17
CA ASN A 438 -6.57 -9.82 -34.29
C ASN A 438 -7.98 -9.31 -34.64
N SER A 439 -8.12 -8.44 -35.65
CA SER A 439 -9.40 -7.79 -36.01
C SER A 439 -10.54 -8.77 -36.30
N GLU A 440 -10.20 -9.96 -36.82
CA GLU A 440 -11.16 -11.00 -37.14
C GLU A 440 -11.82 -11.64 -35.90
N LEU A 441 -11.16 -11.59 -34.74
CA LEU A 441 -11.68 -12.14 -33.48
C LEU A 441 -12.90 -11.38 -32.97
N PHE A 442 -13.09 -10.13 -33.39
CA PHE A 442 -14.17 -9.26 -32.91
C PHE A 442 -15.53 -9.54 -33.56
N LYS A 443 -15.58 -10.39 -34.60
CA LYS A 443 -16.84 -10.78 -35.28
C LYS A 443 -17.79 -11.54 -34.37
N ASN A 444 -17.26 -12.21 -33.36
CA ASN A 444 -18.00 -13.07 -32.44
C ASN A 444 -18.44 -12.34 -31.15
N PHE A 445 -18.35 -11.00 -31.11
CA PHE A 445 -18.81 -10.24 -29.96
C PHE A 445 -20.32 -10.46 -29.75
N THR A 446 -20.65 -11.13 -28.65
CA THR A 446 -22.02 -11.40 -28.21
C THR A 446 -22.44 -10.40 -27.12
N GLY A 447 -23.75 -10.18 -27.01
CA GLY A 447 -24.35 -9.28 -26.03
C GLY A 447 -25.59 -8.56 -26.55
N GLU A 448 -26.41 -8.07 -25.64
CA GLU A 448 -27.62 -7.30 -25.97
C GLU A 448 -27.28 -5.88 -26.44
N ASP A 449 -26.29 -5.21 -25.82
CA ASP A 449 -25.81 -3.91 -26.27
C ASP A 449 -24.79 -4.07 -27.40
N LYS A 450 -25.21 -3.71 -28.62
CA LYS A 450 -24.40 -3.78 -29.84
C LYS A 450 -23.62 -2.50 -30.13
N ARG A 451 -23.75 -1.46 -29.31
CA ARG A 451 -23.10 -0.15 -29.52
C ARG A 451 -21.62 -0.24 -29.14
N MET A 452 -20.79 0.53 -29.86
CA MET A 452 -19.34 0.61 -29.66
C MET A 452 -18.84 2.05 -29.84
N LEU A 453 -17.73 2.37 -29.19
CA LEU A 453 -16.88 3.52 -29.47
C LEU A 453 -15.53 3.04 -29.97
N PHE A 454 -14.94 3.81 -30.88
CA PHE A 454 -13.63 3.53 -31.48
C PHE A 454 -12.71 4.71 -31.28
N SER A 455 -11.44 4.45 -30.94
CA SER A 455 -10.40 5.48 -30.92
C SER A 455 -9.05 4.88 -31.31
N VAL A 456 -8.09 5.74 -31.68
CA VAL A 456 -6.71 5.28 -31.89
C VAL A 456 -6.09 4.95 -30.53
N TYR A 457 -5.48 3.77 -30.41
CA TYR A 457 -4.77 3.38 -29.20
C TYR A 457 -3.48 4.18 -29.08
N ARG A 458 -3.41 5.05 -28.06
CA ARG A 458 -2.21 5.81 -27.72
C ARG A 458 -1.31 4.94 -26.83
N GLU A 459 -0.36 4.24 -27.44
CA GLU A 459 0.51 3.29 -26.72
C GLU A 459 1.38 3.96 -25.66
N ASP A 460 2.01 5.09 -26.00
CA ASP A 460 2.80 5.90 -25.07
C ASP A 460 1.93 7.02 -24.50
N ASN A 461 1.30 6.73 -23.35
CA ASN A 461 0.48 7.69 -22.62
C ASN A 461 0.68 7.56 -21.10
N VAL A 462 0.36 8.63 -20.39
CA VAL A 462 0.23 8.68 -18.93
C VAL A 462 -1.25 8.81 -18.58
N PRO A 463 -1.92 7.71 -18.17
CA PRO A 463 -3.33 7.76 -17.78
C PRO A 463 -3.43 8.36 -16.37
N VAL A 464 -4.26 9.38 -16.23
CA VAL A 464 -4.41 10.17 -15.00
C VAL A 464 -5.84 10.08 -14.47
N ASN A 465 -5.99 10.25 -13.17
CA ASN A 465 -7.28 10.24 -12.50
C ASN A 465 -7.36 11.35 -11.44
N LEU A 466 -8.56 11.93 -11.29
CA LEU A 466 -8.87 12.93 -10.27
C LEU A 466 -10.22 12.64 -9.62
N HIS A 467 -10.30 12.82 -8.30
CA HIS A 467 -11.56 12.77 -7.57
C HIS A 467 -12.10 14.19 -7.38
N ALA A 468 -13.39 14.39 -7.58
CA ALA A 468 -14.07 15.65 -7.34
C ALA A 468 -15.28 15.46 -6.42
N ILE A 469 -15.54 16.42 -5.54
CA ILE A 469 -16.76 16.47 -4.71
C ILE A 469 -17.49 17.78 -5.01
N LEU A 470 -18.69 17.67 -5.56
CA LEU A 470 -19.48 18.79 -6.05
C LEU A 470 -20.47 19.24 -4.96
N PHE A 471 -20.19 20.38 -4.35
CA PHE A 471 -21.12 21.08 -3.45
C PHE A 471 -22.11 21.92 -4.25
N LYS A 472 -23.09 22.50 -3.56
CA LYS A 472 -24.01 23.46 -4.17
C LYS A 472 -23.29 24.73 -4.64
N ASP A 473 -22.29 25.18 -3.88
CA ASP A 473 -21.61 26.47 -4.07
C ASP A 473 -20.21 26.37 -4.70
N GLY A 474 -19.67 25.16 -4.88
CA GLY A 474 -18.34 24.97 -5.48
C GLY A 474 -17.95 23.51 -5.65
N VAL A 475 -16.72 23.29 -6.10
CA VAL A 475 -16.15 21.96 -6.36
C VAL A 475 -14.84 21.82 -5.59
N LEU A 476 -14.67 20.67 -4.95
CA LEU A 476 -13.41 20.28 -4.31
C LEU A 476 -12.73 19.18 -5.10
N PHE A 477 -11.41 19.21 -5.17
CA PHE A 477 -10.61 18.17 -5.80
C PHE A 477 -9.70 17.53 -4.76
N ALA A 478 -9.68 16.19 -4.74
CA ALA A 478 -8.64 15.47 -4.01
C ALA A 478 -7.35 15.42 -4.86
N PRO A 479 -6.20 15.05 -4.27
CA PRO A 479 -5.00 14.73 -5.03
C PRO A 479 -5.28 13.72 -6.16
N GLY A 480 -4.59 13.89 -7.30
CA GLY A 480 -4.72 13.00 -8.45
C GLY A 480 -3.75 11.83 -8.39
N SER A 481 -3.94 10.86 -9.29
CA SER A 481 -3.10 9.66 -9.38
C SER A 481 -2.84 9.26 -10.84
N ILE A 482 -1.76 8.50 -11.06
CA ILE A 482 -1.60 7.72 -12.29
C ILE A 482 -2.45 6.46 -12.19
N GLN A 483 -3.21 6.14 -13.24
CA GLN A 483 -3.98 4.90 -13.30
C GLN A 483 -3.11 3.75 -13.79
N ILE A 484 -3.11 2.63 -13.09
CA ILE A 484 -2.38 1.43 -13.52
C ILE A 484 -3.32 0.59 -14.38
N MET A 485 -3.05 0.58 -15.69
CA MET A 485 -3.77 -0.22 -16.67
C MET A 485 -2.92 -1.40 -17.11
N ARG A 486 -3.52 -2.60 -17.18
CA ARG A 486 -2.88 -3.81 -17.70
C ARG A 486 -3.70 -4.42 -18.80
N ALA A 487 -3.01 -5.00 -19.77
CA ALA A 487 -3.67 -5.79 -20.78
C ALA A 487 -3.81 -7.24 -20.31
N ASP A 488 -5.04 -7.73 -20.31
CA ASP A 488 -5.36 -9.14 -20.08
C ASP A 488 -6.10 -9.70 -21.29
N TYR A 489 -6.54 -10.95 -21.18
CA TYR A 489 -7.26 -11.65 -22.23
C TYR A 489 -8.68 -12.03 -21.77
N GLU A 490 -9.64 -11.88 -22.67
CA GLU A 490 -11.00 -12.38 -22.54
C GLU A 490 -11.25 -13.42 -23.62
N LYS A 491 -11.84 -14.56 -23.27
CA LYS A 491 -12.15 -15.61 -24.24
C LYS A 491 -13.18 -15.09 -25.25
N ALA A 492 -12.82 -15.13 -26.53
CA ALA A 492 -13.73 -14.84 -27.63
C ALA A 492 -14.50 -16.10 -28.05
N ASP A 493 -13.85 -17.27 -27.99
CA ASP A 493 -14.45 -18.59 -28.15
C ASP A 493 -13.62 -19.66 -27.40
N ASN A 494 -13.89 -20.95 -27.65
CA ASN A 494 -13.17 -22.06 -26.99
C ASN A 494 -11.67 -22.14 -27.34
N SER A 495 -11.21 -21.44 -28.37
CA SER A 495 -9.87 -21.53 -28.95
C SER A 495 -9.12 -20.20 -29.05
N SER A 496 -9.82 -19.06 -28.90
CA SER A 496 -9.25 -17.72 -29.11
C SER A 496 -9.62 -16.75 -28.00
N SER A 497 -8.73 -15.78 -27.74
CA SER A 497 -8.92 -14.74 -26.75
C SER A 497 -8.61 -13.37 -27.34
N VAL A 498 -9.41 -12.36 -26.96
CA VAL A 498 -9.20 -10.96 -27.31
C VAL A 498 -8.50 -10.23 -26.19
N LYS A 499 -7.58 -9.34 -26.57
CA LYS A 499 -6.83 -8.51 -25.64
C LYS A 499 -7.70 -7.35 -25.15
N ARG A 500 -7.78 -7.14 -23.84
CA ARG A 500 -8.54 -6.05 -23.20
C ARG A 500 -7.69 -5.28 -22.20
N LEU A 501 -8.01 -4.01 -21.99
CA LEU A 501 -7.36 -3.15 -20.99
C LEU A 501 -8.18 -3.12 -19.70
N MET A 502 -7.56 -3.50 -18.59
CA MET A 502 -8.17 -3.59 -17.27
C MET A 502 -7.47 -2.66 -16.29
N TYR A 503 -8.26 -2.01 -15.44
CA TYR A 503 -7.73 -1.25 -14.31
C TYR A 503 -7.16 -2.21 -13.25
N ARG A 504 -5.98 -1.89 -12.74
CA ARG A 504 -5.27 -2.66 -11.72
C ARG A 504 -4.88 -1.84 -10.48
N GLY A 505 -4.96 -0.52 -10.51
CA GLY A 505 -4.59 0.27 -9.34
C GLY A 505 -4.26 1.72 -9.67
N ALA A 506 -3.66 2.41 -8.71
CA ALA A 506 -3.33 3.81 -8.81
C ALA A 506 -2.00 4.14 -8.14
N ASP A 507 -1.31 5.16 -8.63
CA ASP A 507 -0.05 5.65 -8.08
C ASP A 507 -0.09 7.17 -7.88
N PHE A 508 -0.29 7.61 -6.64
CA PHE A 508 -0.32 9.03 -6.29
C PHE A 508 1.09 9.62 -6.15
N VAL A 509 2.08 8.78 -5.84
CA VAL A 509 3.47 9.21 -5.62
C VAL A 509 4.08 9.67 -6.94
N GLU A 510 3.90 8.90 -8.01
CA GLU A 510 4.37 9.29 -9.34
C GLU A 510 3.61 10.51 -9.89
N TYR A 511 2.30 10.61 -9.63
CA TYR A 511 1.51 11.79 -10.02
C TYR A 511 2.03 13.06 -9.35
N ASP A 512 2.31 13.03 -8.04
CA ASP A 512 2.88 14.18 -7.30
C ASP A 512 4.27 14.55 -7.82
N ARG A 513 5.12 13.55 -8.13
CA ARG A 513 6.43 13.79 -8.75
C ARG A 513 6.28 14.55 -10.06
N LEU A 514 5.41 14.09 -10.96
CA LEU A 514 5.16 14.75 -12.25
C LEU A 514 4.60 16.16 -12.09
N ALA A 515 3.71 16.36 -11.11
CA ALA A 515 3.16 17.68 -10.80
C ALA A 515 4.25 18.69 -10.37
N CYS A 516 5.34 18.19 -9.76
CA CYS A 516 6.48 18.99 -9.30
C CYS A 516 7.58 19.19 -10.35
N LEU A 517 7.50 18.55 -11.53
CA LEU A 517 8.50 18.74 -12.58
C LEU A 517 8.29 20.06 -13.30
N ASP A 518 9.37 20.84 -13.43
CA ASP A 518 9.42 22.06 -14.23
C ASP A 518 9.03 21.81 -15.70
N ASP A 519 8.46 22.84 -16.35
CA ASP A 519 8.17 22.86 -17.78
C ASP A 519 9.46 23.07 -18.60
N LYS A 520 10.31 22.05 -18.60
CA LYS A 520 11.54 22.01 -19.38
C LYS A 520 11.41 20.98 -20.50
N PRO A 521 12.04 21.23 -21.67
CA PRO A 521 11.97 20.32 -22.81
C PRO A 521 12.35 18.88 -22.46
N GLU A 522 13.24 18.66 -21.49
CA GLU A 522 13.65 17.33 -21.00
C GLU A 522 12.61 16.51 -20.25
N ASN A 523 11.46 17.10 -19.93
CA ASN A 523 10.35 16.41 -19.27
C ASN A 523 9.19 16.30 -20.26
N ARG A 524 9.01 15.15 -20.91
CA ARG A 524 7.88 14.92 -21.83
C ARG A 524 6.53 15.10 -21.14
N VAL A 525 6.41 14.64 -19.91
CA VAL A 525 5.28 14.89 -19.03
C VAL A 525 5.78 15.62 -17.79
N ASN A 526 5.10 16.68 -17.40
CA ASN A 526 5.55 17.62 -16.37
C ASN A 526 4.36 18.36 -15.73
N GLY A 527 4.64 19.31 -14.82
CA GLY A 527 3.63 20.05 -14.07
C GLY A 527 2.63 20.83 -14.93
N ARG A 528 3.01 21.28 -16.13
CA ARG A 528 2.10 21.96 -17.07
C ARG A 528 0.96 21.04 -17.51
N HIS A 529 1.28 19.80 -17.82
CA HIS A 529 0.28 18.80 -18.26
C HIS A 529 -0.68 18.46 -17.12
N ILE A 530 -0.15 18.29 -15.90
CA ILE A 530 -0.96 18.05 -14.70
C ILE A 530 -1.87 19.23 -14.39
N ALA A 531 -1.36 20.47 -14.50
CA ALA A 531 -2.16 21.68 -14.32
C ALA A 531 -3.28 21.77 -15.37
N LYS A 532 -2.97 21.46 -16.64
CA LYS A 532 -3.98 21.45 -17.71
C LYS A 532 -5.06 20.39 -17.46
N PHE A 533 -4.70 19.20 -16.99
CA PHE A 533 -5.68 18.17 -16.62
C PHE A 533 -6.63 18.67 -15.54
N LYS A 534 -6.10 19.29 -14.47
CA LYS A 534 -6.93 19.89 -13.40
C LYS A 534 -7.84 21.00 -13.92
N GLU A 535 -7.36 21.85 -14.84
CA GLU A 535 -8.17 22.90 -15.49
C GLU A 535 -9.36 22.31 -16.27
N LEU A 536 -9.12 21.27 -17.06
CA LEU A 536 -10.18 20.59 -17.82
C LEU A 536 -11.19 19.91 -16.89
N CYS A 537 -10.72 19.26 -15.82
CA CYS A 537 -11.58 18.68 -14.78
C CYS A 537 -12.45 19.74 -14.09
N ALA A 538 -11.88 20.90 -13.75
CA ALA A 538 -12.62 22.01 -13.16
C ALA A 538 -13.73 22.51 -14.08
N ALA A 539 -13.42 22.74 -15.36
CA ALA A 539 -14.40 23.15 -16.35
C ALA A 539 -15.53 22.11 -16.50
N LEU A 540 -15.20 20.82 -16.55
CA LEU A 540 -16.18 19.74 -16.64
C LEU A 540 -17.07 19.65 -15.39
N CYS A 541 -16.49 19.67 -14.19
CA CYS A 541 -17.24 19.60 -12.94
C CYS A 541 -18.24 20.74 -12.79
N GLU A 542 -17.90 21.96 -13.23
CA GLU A 542 -18.84 23.08 -13.19
C GLU A 542 -20.06 22.85 -14.10
N LYS A 543 -19.86 22.24 -15.28
CA LYS A 543 -20.98 21.86 -16.16
C LYS A 543 -21.84 20.76 -15.52
N ILE A 544 -21.22 19.75 -14.91
CA ILE A 544 -21.92 18.66 -14.24
C ILE A 544 -22.70 19.17 -13.00
N ARG A 545 -22.10 20.08 -12.22
CA ARG A 545 -22.73 20.73 -11.06
C ARG A 545 -23.98 21.53 -11.45
N ALA A 546 -23.94 22.17 -12.63
CA ALA A 546 -25.07 22.92 -13.18
C ALA A 546 -26.26 22.04 -13.58
N GLU A 547 -26.03 20.77 -13.92
CA GLU A 547 -27.10 19.77 -14.13
C GLU A 547 -27.73 19.26 -12.82
N GLY A 548 -27.30 19.79 -11.68
CA GLY A 548 -27.82 19.42 -10.38
C GLY A 548 -27.09 18.25 -9.71
N TYR A 549 -26.01 17.72 -10.32
CA TYR A 549 -25.21 16.67 -9.69
C TYR A 549 -24.57 17.18 -8.39
N ARG A 550 -24.64 16.38 -7.33
CA ARG A 550 -23.99 16.65 -6.03
C ARG A 550 -23.16 15.46 -5.57
N GLY A 551 -22.14 15.76 -4.80
CA GLY A 551 -21.27 14.74 -4.21
C GLY A 551 -20.14 14.27 -5.13
N ILE A 552 -19.62 13.10 -4.83
CA ILE A 552 -18.35 12.59 -5.37
C ILE A 552 -18.49 12.02 -6.78
N LEU A 553 -17.49 12.27 -7.61
CA LEU A 553 -17.26 11.58 -8.88
C LEU A 553 -15.75 11.43 -9.14
N GLY A 554 -15.40 10.49 -10.00
CA GLY A 554 -14.05 10.32 -10.55
C GLY A 554 -13.98 10.80 -11.98
N ILE A 555 -12.85 11.36 -12.38
CA ILE A 555 -12.59 11.80 -13.77
C ILE A 555 -11.32 11.14 -14.24
N ASP A 556 -11.44 10.41 -15.34
CA ASP A 556 -10.33 9.73 -15.98
C ASP A 556 -9.84 10.57 -17.16
N GLY A 557 -8.53 10.70 -17.30
CA GLY A 557 -7.89 11.44 -18.36
C GLY A 557 -6.63 10.75 -18.83
N MET A 558 -6.02 11.32 -19.86
CA MET A 558 -4.82 10.79 -20.49
C MET A 558 -3.95 11.93 -20.99
N ILE A 559 -2.65 11.80 -20.77
CA ILE A 559 -1.63 12.68 -21.32
C ILE A 559 -0.86 11.89 -22.38
N TYR A 560 -0.79 12.38 -23.60
CA TYR A 560 0.00 11.77 -24.68
C TYR A 560 0.56 12.84 -25.61
N GLY A 561 1.84 12.76 -25.94
CA GLY A 561 2.54 13.90 -26.55
C GLY A 561 2.39 15.15 -25.68
N ASP A 562 2.01 16.27 -26.29
CA ASP A 562 1.68 17.53 -25.59
C ASP A 562 0.17 17.66 -25.26
N GLU A 563 -0.65 16.67 -25.62
CA GLU A 563 -2.10 16.74 -25.42
C GLU A 563 -2.53 16.20 -24.05
N VAL A 564 -3.57 16.83 -23.50
CA VAL A 564 -4.25 16.39 -22.28
C VAL A 564 -5.72 16.25 -22.60
N LYS A 565 -6.25 15.03 -22.49
CA LYS A 565 -7.62 14.69 -22.86
C LYS A 565 -8.36 14.03 -21.69
N LEU A 566 -9.63 14.37 -21.53
CA LEU A 566 -10.55 13.67 -20.65
C LEU A 566 -11.13 12.44 -21.38
N LEU A 567 -11.34 11.36 -20.63
CA LEU A 567 -11.82 10.08 -21.17
C LEU A 567 -13.26 9.81 -20.73
N GLU A 568 -13.51 9.80 -19.42
CA GLU A 568 -14.82 9.47 -18.87
C GLU A 568 -15.00 10.03 -17.46
N VAL A 569 -16.25 10.00 -16.99
CA VAL A 569 -16.65 10.32 -15.61
C VAL A 569 -17.28 9.11 -14.96
N ASN A 570 -16.87 8.84 -13.73
CA ASN A 570 -17.41 7.77 -12.89
C ASN A 570 -18.19 8.40 -11.73
N CYS A 571 -19.53 8.31 -11.74
CA CYS A 571 -20.41 8.89 -10.70
C CYS A 571 -20.43 8.10 -9.37
N ARG A 572 -19.25 7.79 -8.83
CA ARG A 572 -19.04 6.92 -7.67
C ARG A 572 -17.72 7.24 -6.98
N PHE A 573 -17.55 6.70 -5.77
CA PHE A 573 -16.21 6.56 -5.20
C PHE A 573 -15.34 5.69 -6.12
N GLN A 574 -14.04 5.92 -6.14
CA GLN A 574 -13.11 5.14 -6.96
C GLN A 574 -12.35 4.14 -6.10
N ALA A 575 -11.80 3.11 -6.75
CA ALA A 575 -10.95 2.12 -6.07
C ALA A 575 -9.68 2.74 -5.45
N SER A 576 -9.30 3.95 -5.86
CA SER A 576 -8.19 4.73 -5.31
C SER A 576 -8.61 5.67 -4.17
N SER A 577 -9.91 5.89 -3.93
CA SER A 577 -10.41 6.80 -2.88
C SER A 577 -9.98 6.37 -1.46
N ALA A 578 -9.83 5.07 -1.22
CA ALA A 578 -9.34 4.55 0.05
C ALA A 578 -7.91 5.01 0.38
N LEU A 579 -7.06 5.27 -0.62
CA LEU A 579 -5.71 5.79 -0.42
C LEU A 579 -5.72 7.26 0.01
N VAL A 580 -6.64 8.05 -0.53
CA VAL A 580 -6.86 9.44 -0.10
C VAL A 580 -7.35 9.46 1.35
N ASN A 581 -8.32 8.60 1.70
CA ASN A 581 -8.79 8.47 3.07
C ASN A 581 -7.69 8.08 4.05
N ARG A 582 -6.76 7.21 3.64
CA ARG A 582 -5.60 6.85 4.47
C ARG A 582 -4.74 8.07 4.77
N ALA A 583 -4.42 8.88 3.75
CA ALA A 583 -3.67 10.13 3.94
C ALA A 583 -4.42 11.15 4.81
N LEU A 584 -5.75 11.27 4.64
CA LEU A 584 -6.60 12.13 5.48
C LEU A 584 -6.61 11.66 6.95
N ALA A 585 -6.78 10.35 7.17
CA ALA A 585 -6.82 9.76 8.51
C ALA A 585 -5.50 9.97 9.28
N GLU A 586 -4.35 9.90 8.59
CA GLU A 586 -3.03 10.19 9.19
C GLU A 586 -2.88 11.63 9.66
N GLN A 587 -3.64 12.56 9.08
CA GLN A 587 -3.70 13.97 9.49
C GLN A 587 -4.86 14.25 10.46
N GLY A 588 -5.66 13.23 10.82
CA GLY A 588 -6.88 13.40 11.62
C GLY A 588 -7.98 14.19 10.92
N PHE A 589 -7.98 14.19 9.58
CA PHE A 589 -8.94 14.93 8.75
C PHE A 589 -10.16 14.07 8.40
N PRO A 590 -11.31 14.70 8.06
CA PRO A 590 -12.50 13.95 7.63
C PRO A 590 -12.23 13.17 6.35
N SER A 591 -12.78 11.97 6.28
CA SER A 591 -12.75 11.11 5.10
C SER A 591 -13.52 11.72 3.91
N LEU A 592 -13.23 11.24 2.70
CA LEU A 592 -13.99 11.62 1.50
C LEU A 592 -15.48 11.30 1.63
N GLN A 593 -15.87 10.27 2.38
CA GLN A 593 -17.26 9.91 2.64
C GLN A 593 -17.95 10.97 3.51
N GLU A 594 -17.27 11.51 4.52
CA GLU A 594 -17.77 12.59 5.37
C GLU A 594 -17.89 13.90 4.58
N ILE A 595 -16.87 14.25 3.78
CA ILE A 595 -16.90 15.44 2.92
C ILE A 595 -18.00 15.30 1.84
N ASN A 596 -18.15 14.11 1.24
CA ASN A 596 -19.22 13.83 0.29
C ASN A 596 -20.58 14.02 0.95
N LEU A 597 -20.79 13.47 2.15
CA LEU A 597 -22.04 13.66 2.90
C LEU A 597 -22.33 15.14 3.19
N ALA A 598 -21.31 15.94 3.48
CA ALA A 598 -21.46 17.38 3.68
C ALA A 598 -21.93 18.12 2.42
N ALA A 599 -21.53 17.66 1.23
CA ALA A 599 -21.96 18.26 -0.04
C ALA A 599 -23.48 18.21 -0.29
N TRP A 600 -24.19 17.35 0.45
CA TRP A 600 -25.64 17.20 0.41
C TRP A 600 -26.39 17.95 1.51
N LYS A 601 -25.68 18.56 2.48
CA LYS A 601 -26.31 19.28 3.60
C LYS A 601 -26.50 20.75 3.26
N ASP A 602 -27.70 21.27 3.53
CA ASP A 602 -27.95 22.70 3.42
C ASP A 602 -27.10 23.48 4.44
N GLY A 603 -26.46 24.56 3.98
CA GLY A 603 -25.60 25.42 4.79
C GLY A 603 -24.11 25.05 4.77
N GLU A 604 -23.76 23.82 4.38
CA GLU A 604 -22.36 23.43 4.17
C GLU A 604 -21.82 23.99 2.85
N LYS A 605 -20.54 24.38 2.87
CA LYS A 605 -19.86 25.06 1.76
C LYS A 605 -18.58 24.34 1.40
N ALA A 606 -18.24 24.28 0.11
CA ALA A 606 -16.98 23.70 -0.35
C ALA A 606 -15.76 24.29 0.38
N ALA A 607 -15.74 25.62 0.55
CA ALA A 607 -14.64 26.34 1.20
C ALA A 607 -14.34 25.87 2.64
N ASN A 608 -15.32 25.32 3.37
CA ASN A 608 -15.11 24.79 4.73
C ASN A 608 -14.18 23.57 4.75
N TYR A 609 -14.15 22.82 3.64
CA TYR A 609 -13.45 21.55 3.52
C TYR A 609 -12.20 21.62 2.63
N ALA A 610 -12.03 22.68 1.84
CA ALA A 610 -10.86 22.87 0.96
C ALA A 610 -9.52 22.70 1.70
N LYS A 611 -9.42 23.24 2.92
CA LYS A 611 -8.24 23.15 3.80
C LYS A 611 -7.75 21.72 4.11
N TYR A 612 -8.58 20.70 3.95
CA TYR A 612 -8.22 19.30 4.21
C TYR A 612 -7.63 18.60 2.97
N LEU A 613 -7.93 19.11 1.77
CA LEU A 613 -7.51 18.53 0.50
C LEU A 613 -6.38 19.35 -0.15
N ASP A 614 -6.38 20.66 0.07
CA ASP A 614 -5.34 21.57 -0.42
C ASP A 614 -3.98 21.22 0.20
N GLY A 615 -3.03 20.84 -0.66
CA GLY A 615 -1.68 20.45 -0.23
C GLY A 615 -1.59 19.06 0.41
N LEU A 616 -2.67 18.29 0.45
CA LEU A 616 -2.65 16.90 0.92
C LEU A 616 -1.72 16.07 0.03
N ARG A 617 -0.71 15.43 0.63
CA ARG A 617 0.14 14.45 -0.05
C ARG A 617 -0.37 13.05 0.22
N VAL A 618 -0.68 12.31 -0.84
CA VAL A 618 -1.02 10.88 -0.76
C VAL A 618 0.24 10.09 -1.10
N GLU A 619 0.95 9.61 -0.08
CA GLU A 619 2.22 8.88 -0.23
C GLU A 619 2.02 7.40 -0.64
N TYR A 620 0.89 7.08 -1.26
CA TYR A 620 0.42 5.72 -1.47
C TYR A 620 0.22 5.39 -2.94
N SER A 621 0.52 4.15 -3.30
CA SER A 621 0.06 3.50 -4.51
C SER A 621 -0.63 2.18 -4.16
N ASN A 622 -1.37 1.60 -5.09
CA ASN A 622 -1.93 0.27 -4.92
C ASN A 622 -1.93 -0.56 -6.20
N TYR A 623 -1.97 -1.88 -6.03
CA TYR A 623 -2.14 -2.84 -7.10
C TYR A 623 -3.11 -3.94 -6.66
N SER A 624 -4.07 -4.26 -7.53
CA SER A 624 -5.11 -5.27 -7.32
C SER A 624 -4.75 -6.53 -8.09
N TYR A 625 -4.71 -7.64 -7.35
CA TYR A 625 -4.46 -8.97 -7.90
C TYR A 625 -5.79 -9.64 -8.17
N ASN A 626 -5.96 -10.09 -9.42
CA ASN A 626 -7.16 -10.76 -9.89
C ASN A 626 -6.76 -12.07 -10.60
N TYR A 627 -7.68 -13.02 -10.70
CA TYR A 627 -7.48 -14.26 -11.44
C TYR A 627 -7.51 -14.02 -12.95
N THR A 628 -6.39 -14.23 -13.65
CA THR A 628 -6.27 -14.04 -15.11
C THR A 628 -6.13 -15.37 -15.86
N GLY A 629 -6.51 -16.47 -15.23
CA GLY A 629 -6.25 -17.84 -15.68
C GLY A 629 -5.09 -18.50 -14.94
N ASP A 630 -4.22 -17.71 -14.33
CA ASP A 630 -3.10 -18.12 -13.48
C ASP A 630 -3.15 -17.34 -12.15
N GLU A 631 -2.90 -18.02 -11.04
CA GLU A 631 -2.86 -17.42 -9.70
C GLU A 631 -1.46 -17.43 -9.09
N THR A 632 -0.47 -18.00 -9.79
CA THR A 632 0.86 -18.30 -9.24
C THR A 632 1.54 -17.04 -8.70
N HIS A 633 1.52 -15.95 -9.48
CA HIS A 633 2.16 -14.71 -9.07
C HIS A 633 1.41 -14.03 -7.91
N ALA A 634 0.08 -13.96 -7.98
CA ALA A 634 -0.73 -13.41 -6.89
C ALA A 634 -0.51 -14.19 -5.58
N LEU A 635 -0.51 -15.52 -5.63
CA LEU A 635 -0.25 -16.34 -4.45
C LEU A 635 1.16 -16.15 -3.90
N HIS A 636 2.17 -16.07 -4.77
CA HIS A 636 3.56 -15.81 -4.40
C HIS A 636 3.70 -14.49 -3.63
N VAL A 637 3.15 -13.40 -4.18
CA VAL A 637 3.21 -12.08 -3.55
C VAL A 637 2.43 -12.07 -2.24
N PHE A 638 1.22 -12.64 -2.20
CA PHE A 638 0.42 -12.72 -0.97
C PHE A 638 1.17 -13.44 0.15
N ASN A 639 1.83 -14.56 -0.17
CA ASN A 639 2.62 -15.32 0.78
C ASN A 639 3.86 -14.56 1.25
N ALA A 640 4.55 -13.84 0.34
CA ALA A 640 5.70 -13.01 0.69
C ALA A 640 5.33 -11.91 1.70
N VAL A 641 4.21 -11.20 1.47
CA VAL A 641 3.71 -10.16 2.37
C VAL A 641 3.32 -10.73 3.74
N ASN A 642 2.62 -11.87 3.76
CA ASN A 642 2.21 -12.50 5.02
C ASN A 642 3.40 -13.05 5.81
N ALA A 643 4.43 -13.57 5.14
CA ALA A 643 5.66 -14.00 5.79
C ALA A 643 6.39 -12.82 6.46
N ALA A 644 6.48 -11.68 5.77
CA ALA A 644 7.07 -10.46 6.32
C ALA A 644 6.33 -9.96 7.57
N LYS A 645 4.98 -9.93 7.52
CA LYS A 645 4.16 -9.53 8.68
C LYS A 645 4.40 -10.38 9.92
N LYS A 646 4.48 -11.71 9.77
CA LYS A 646 4.74 -12.63 10.89
C LYS A 646 6.13 -12.39 11.51
N ALA A 647 7.12 -12.05 10.69
CA ALA A 647 8.45 -11.72 11.18
C ALA A 647 8.47 -10.43 12.02
N GLU A 648 7.68 -9.42 11.64
CA GLU A 648 7.56 -8.16 12.39
C GLU A 648 6.78 -8.31 13.72
N SER A 649 5.79 -9.20 13.78
CA SER A 649 4.96 -9.41 14.99
C SER A 649 5.58 -10.35 16.04
N GLY A 650 6.69 -11.02 15.73
CA GLY A 650 7.36 -11.96 16.64
C GLY A 650 6.66 -13.32 16.81
N GLU A 651 5.56 -13.56 16.09
CA GLU A 651 4.82 -14.82 16.11
C GLU A 651 5.33 -15.77 15.00
N GLY A 652 6.37 -16.54 15.30
CA GLY A 652 6.83 -17.66 14.46
C GLY A 652 8.34 -17.72 14.29
N VAL A 653 8.89 -18.93 14.45
CA VAL A 653 10.28 -19.22 14.06
C VAL A 653 10.28 -19.59 12.58
N LEU A 654 10.82 -18.72 11.71
CA LEU A 654 11.35 -19.13 10.40
C LEU A 654 12.37 -18.14 9.82
N LEU A 655 13.60 -18.64 9.72
CA LEU A 655 14.71 -18.32 8.81
C LEU A 655 14.74 -16.94 8.11
N GLY A 656 15.24 -15.93 8.84
CA GLY A 656 16.19 -14.96 8.31
C GLY A 656 15.70 -14.04 7.18
N TYR A 657 14.52 -13.45 7.32
CA TYR A 657 14.05 -12.37 6.46
C TYR A 657 13.78 -11.10 7.30
N GLN A 658 14.85 -10.46 7.79
CA GLN A 658 14.77 -9.04 8.13
C GLN A 658 14.79 -8.28 6.81
N SER A 659 13.67 -7.67 6.43
CA SER A 659 13.61 -6.78 5.26
C SER A 659 14.63 -5.65 5.44
N LYS A 660 15.75 -5.72 4.70
CA LYS A 660 16.68 -4.59 4.54
C LYS A 660 16.32 -3.71 3.34
N ALA A 661 15.36 -4.13 2.52
CA ALA A 661 14.92 -3.44 1.30
C ALA A 661 13.70 -2.53 1.52
N LEU A 662 12.87 -2.78 2.54
CA LEU A 662 11.69 -1.97 2.88
C LEU A 662 11.77 -1.10 4.17
N PRO A 663 12.93 -0.62 4.69
CA PRO A 663 12.87 0.34 5.79
C PRO A 663 12.18 1.64 5.31
N GLY A 664 10.93 1.87 5.74
CA GLY A 664 10.13 3.06 5.42
C GLY A 664 9.15 2.94 4.24
N LYS A 665 9.21 1.86 3.44
CA LYS A 665 8.32 1.63 2.27
C LYS A 665 7.33 0.50 2.58
N LEU A 666 6.46 0.69 3.58
CA LEU A 666 5.53 -0.35 4.05
C LEU A 666 4.54 -0.81 2.96
N CYS A 667 4.22 -2.11 2.95
CA CYS A 667 3.18 -2.72 2.13
C CYS A 667 2.09 -3.35 3.00
N PHE A 668 0.83 -3.01 2.74
CA PHE A 668 -0.33 -3.52 3.46
C PHE A 668 -1.24 -4.33 2.53
N PRO A 669 -1.46 -5.62 2.78
CA PRO A 669 -2.50 -6.38 2.10
C PRO A 669 -3.86 -6.04 2.68
N GLU A 670 -4.75 -5.62 1.80
CA GLU A 670 -6.18 -5.54 2.02
C GLU A 670 -6.77 -6.81 1.42
N ALA A 671 -6.92 -7.83 2.27
CA ALA A 671 -7.26 -9.18 1.84
C ALA A 671 -8.69 -9.28 1.30
N ASP A 672 -9.61 -8.41 1.75
CA ASP A 672 -11.00 -8.40 1.29
C ASP A 672 -11.63 -9.82 1.30
N GLY A 673 -11.47 -10.50 2.44
CA GLY A 673 -11.93 -11.88 2.65
C GLY A 673 -11.11 -12.95 1.91
N TYR A 674 -9.95 -12.61 1.32
CA TYR A 674 -9.18 -13.57 0.52
C TYR A 674 -8.36 -14.48 1.40
N ARG A 675 -8.58 -15.77 1.16
CA ARG A 675 -7.78 -16.85 1.69
C ARG A 675 -7.37 -17.75 0.54
N PRO A 676 -6.07 -18.05 0.38
CA PRO A 676 -5.63 -19.10 -0.53
C PRO A 676 -6.27 -20.43 -0.14
N LEU A 677 -7.07 -20.99 -1.04
CA LEU A 677 -7.68 -22.31 -0.91
C LEU A 677 -7.21 -23.20 -2.07
N PRO A 678 -7.08 -24.53 -1.87
CA PRO A 678 -6.86 -25.46 -2.97
C PRO A 678 -7.89 -25.26 -4.09
N ARG A 679 -7.46 -25.37 -5.35
CA ARG A 679 -8.28 -25.08 -6.54
C ARG A 679 -9.50 -25.99 -6.63
N GLU A 680 -9.48 -27.19 -6.05
CA GLU A 680 -10.64 -28.08 -6.01
C GLU A 680 -11.76 -27.55 -5.10
N LEU A 681 -11.42 -26.66 -4.16
CA LEU A 681 -12.31 -26.14 -3.14
C LEU A 681 -12.80 -24.71 -3.42
N CYS A 682 -12.29 -24.06 -4.47
CA CYS A 682 -12.64 -22.69 -4.82
C CYS A 682 -13.03 -22.54 -6.30
N LYS A 683 -14.24 -22.03 -6.55
CA LYS A 683 -14.70 -21.63 -7.89
C LYS A 683 -14.34 -20.17 -8.14
N LEU A 684 -13.52 -19.92 -9.16
CA LEU A 684 -13.09 -18.59 -9.56
C LEU A 684 -13.73 -18.21 -10.90
N ASP A 685 -14.40 -17.07 -10.94
CA ASP A 685 -14.77 -16.43 -12.21
C ASP A 685 -13.50 -15.86 -12.89
N ASP A 686 -13.50 -15.76 -14.22
CA ASP A 686 -12.43 -15.06 -14.95
C ASP A 686 -12.34 -13.60 -14.46
N ASN A 687 -11.14 -13.11 -14.14
CA ASN A 687 -10.89 -11.79 -13.53
C ASN A 687 -11.48 -11.61 -12.11
N ALA A 688 -11.79 -12.71 -11.40
CA ALA A 688 -12.16 -12.65 -10.00
C ALA A 688 -11.13 -11.90 -9.15
N HIS A 689 -11.60 -11.03 -8.26
CA HIS A 689 -10.71 -10.27 -7.38
C HIS A 689 -10.16 -11.15 -6.26
N PHE A 690 -8.85 -11.11 -6.03
CA PHE A 690 -8.22 -11.73 -4.87
C PHE A 690 -8.07 -10.69 -3.76
N TYR A 691 -7.09 -9.82 -3.86
CA TYR A 691 -6.78 -8.84 -2.84
C TYR A 691 -6.12 -7.61 -3.45
N ARG A 692 -5.93 -6.56 -2.64
CA ARG A 692 -5.20 -5.35 -3.02
C ARG A 692 -3.98 -5.18 -2.13
N LEU A 693 -2.86 -4.77 -2.71
CA LEU A 693 -1.70 -4.28 -1.95
C LEU A 693 -1.65 -2.77 -2.01
N VAL A 694 -1.39 -2.16 -0.86
CA VAL A 694 -1.13 -0.72 -0.71
C VAL A 694 0.34 -0.52 -0.38
N PHE A 695 1.03 0.30 -1.14
CA PHE A 695 2.46 0.59 -1.01
C PHE A 695 2.67 2.04 -0.59
N ARG A 696 3.61 2.30 0.32
CA ARG A 696 4.05 3.67 0.66
C ARG A 696 5.17 4.18 -0.26
N THR A 697 5.04 3.96 -1.55
CA THR A 697 6.01 4.36 -2.58
C THR A 697 5.37 4.21 -3.97
N ASN A 698 5.98 4.76 -5.01
CA ASN A 698 5.52 4.53 -6.39
C ASN A 698 5.81 3.08 -6.83
N ILE A 699 4.90 2.52 -7.64
CA ILE A 699 5.03 1.22 -8.31
C ILE A 699 5.21 1.40 -9.82
N CYS A 700 4.97 2.61 -10.33
CA CYS A 700 5.11 2.95 -11.73
C CYS A 700 6.03 4.18 -11.93
N TRP A 701 6.42 4.43 -13.18
CA TRP A 701 7.26 5.57 -13.56
C TRP A 701 6.93 6.05 -14.97
N ALA A 702 6.70 7.35 -15.16
CA ALA A 702 6.56 7.95 -16.48
C ALA A 702 7.93 7.97 -17.20
N ASN A 703 8.03 7.19 -18.27
CA ASN A 703 9.26 7.00 -19.02
C ASN A 703 9.51 8.13 -20.04
N GLU A 704 10.66 8.08 -20.69
CA GLU A 704 11.07 9.12 -21.66
C GLU A 704 10.30 9.09 -22.97
N ASP A 705 9.43 8.09 -23.22
CA ASP A 705 8.52 8.08 -24.36
C ASP A 705 7.23 8.86 -24.07
N GLY A 706 6.93 9.16 -22.80
CA GLY A 706 5.63 9.66 -22.35
C GLY A 706 4.63 8.55 -22.02
N GLY A 707 5.10 7.31 -21.86
CA GLY A 707 4.34 6.17 -21.35
C GLY A 707 4.64 5.88 -19.89
N VAL A 708 4.02 4.83 -19.33
CA VAL A 708 4.24 4.38 -17.95
C VAL A 708 4.90 3.01 -17.91
N ASN A 709 6.04 2.90 -17.23
CA ASN A 709 6.64 1.62 -16.83
C ASN A 709 6.02 1.16 -15.51
N LEU A 710 5.79 -0.14 -15.36
CA LEU A 710 5.29 -0.77 -14.13
C LEU A 710 6.31 -1.81 -13.65
N ASP A 711 6.52 -1.89 -12.33
CA ASP A 711 7.52 -2.79 -11.76
C ASP A 711 7.14 -4.27 -11.94
N GLU A 712 8.04 -5.04 -12.55
CA GLU A 712 7.85 -6.44 -12.95
C GLU A 712 7.89 -7.43 -11.77
N CYS A 713 8.24 -6.98 -10.57
CA CYS A 713 8.04 -7.76 -9.34
C CYS A 713 6.66 -7.50 -8.72
N VAL A 714 6.01 -6.37 -9.02
CA VAL A 714 4.67 -6.04 -8.52
C VAL A 714 3.59 -6.63 -9.43
N CYS A 715 3.75 -6.51 -10.75
CA CYS A 715 2.77 -7.02 -11.69
C CYS A 715 3.09 -8.43 -12.17
N GLU A 716 2.05 -9.15 -12.58
CA GLU A 716 2.19 -10.48 -13.15
C GLU A 716 3.03 -10.44 -14.45
N PRO A 717 4.11 -11.27 -14.53
CA PRO A 717 4.86 -11.43 -15.77
C PRO A 717 3.97 -11.92 -16.90
N MET A 718 4.32 -11.60 -18.14
CA MET A 718 3.59 -12.19 -19.28
C MET A 718 3.65 -13.72 -19.24
N ALA A 719 2.53 -14.38 -19.53
CA ALA A 719 2.44 -15.85 -19.55
C ALA A 719 3.56 -16.49 -20.39
N GLU A 720 3.88 -15.90 -21.54
CA GLU A 720 4.98 -16.33 -22.43
C GLU A 720 6.34 -16.39 -21.72
N PHE A 721 6.63 -15.45 -20.81
CA PHE A 721 7.87 -15.49 -20.02
C PHE A 721 7.86 -16.62 -19.01
N LYS A 722 6.72 -16.83 -18.34
CA LYS A 722 6.57 -17.93 -17.38
C LYS A 722 6.78 -19.27 -18.07
N GLU A 723 6.13 -19.51 -19.21
CA GLU A 723 6.29 -20.71 -20.01
C GLU A 723 7.75 -20.93 -20.42
N LYS A 724 8.39 -19.93 -21.02
CA LYS A 724 9.80 -19.97 -21.44
C LYS A 724 10.76 -20.27 -20.30
N ILE A 725 10.56 -19.67 -19.13
CA ILE A 725 11.42 -19.92 -17.96
C ILE A 725 11.19 -21.34 -17.42
N CYS A 726 9.94 -21.81 -17.40
CA CYS A 726 9.60 -23.16 -16.94
C CYS A 726 10.14 -24.27 -17.86
N GLU A 727 10.33 -24.01 -19.17
CA GLU A 727 10.99 -24.96 -20.09
C GLU A 727 12.39 -25.38 -19.59
N ILE A 728 13.08 -24.53 -18.82
CA ILE A 728 14.42 -24.80 -18.31
C ILE A 728 14.43 -25.99 -17.32
N ALA A 729 13.35 -26.14 -16.53
CA ALA A 729 13.20 -27.23 -15.57
C ALA A 729 12.96 -28.59 -16.24
N ALA A 730 12.48 -28.62 -17.49
CA ALA A 730 11.96 -29.82 -18.15
C ALA A 730 13.04 -30.82 -18.63
N GLY A 731 14.31 -30.66 -18.25
CA GLY A 731 15.38 -31.62 -18.57
C GLY A 731 15.86 -31.63 -20.04
N GLY A 732 15.07 -31.14 -21.00
CA GLY A 732 15.40 -31.06 -22.44
C GLY A 732 16.33 -29.90 -22.85
N GLU A 733 16.66 -29.81 -24.15
CA GLU A 733 17.46 -28.72 -24.74
C GLU A 733 16.75 -27.36 -24.53
N VAL A 734 17.50 -26.34 -24.10
CA VAL A 734 16.94 -25.02 -23.78
C VAL A 734 17.06 -24.13 -25.00
N SER A 735 15.92 -23.61 -25.47
CA SER A 735 15.90 -22.69 -26.61
C SER A 735 16.62 -21.37 -26.29
N ALA A 736 17.15 -20.72 -27.32
CA ALA A 736 17.75 -19.39 -27.19
C ALA A 736 16.75 -18.36 -26.66
N GLN A 737 15.49 -18.49 -27.06
CA GLN A 737 14.35 -17.70 -26.61
C GLN A 737 14.14 -17.83 -25.08
N SER A 738 14.28 -19.04 -24.54
CA SER A 738 14.08 -19.32 -23.12
C SER A 738 15.27 -18.90 -22.27
N LEU A 739 16.49 -19.06 -22.78
CA LEU A 739 17.70 -18.51 -22.17
C LEU A 739 17.66 -16.97 -22.09
N LEU A 740 17.22 -16.31 -23.17
CA LEU A 740 17.04 -14.85 -23.18
C LEU A 740 15.98 -14.40 -22.19
N ALA A 741 14.84 -15.11 -22.12
CA ALA A 741 13.78 -14.81 -21.17
C ALA A 741 14.28 -14.90 -19.72
N LEU A 742 15.01 -15.97 -19.38
CA LEU A 742 15.64 -16.12 -18.06
C LEU A 742 16.61 -14.97 -17.77
N LYS A 743 17.46 -14.62 -18.75
CA LYS A 743 18.44 -13.54 -18.58
C LYS A 743 17.79 -12.18 -18.33
N ILE A 744 16.79 -11.81 -19.12
CA ILE A 744 16.04 -10.56 -18.94
C ILE A 744 15.32 -10.56 -17.59
N ALA A 745 14.68 -11.67 -17.23
CA ALA A 745 13.94 -11.79 -15.98
C ALA A 745 14.84 -11.66 -14.75
N LEU A 746 15.99 -12.35 -14.71
CA LEU A 746 16.94 -12.22 -13.61
C LEU A 746 17.60 -10.83 -13.54
N LEU A 747 17.91 -10.20 -14.67
CA LEU A 747 18.45 -8.83 -14.71
C LEU A 747 17.45 -7.79 -14.17
N THR A 748 16.16 -8.02 -14.37
CA THR A 748 15.07 -7.07 -14.03
C THR A 748 14.50 -7.33 -12.65
N GLN A 749 14.11 -8.57 -12.35
CA GLN A 749 13.40 -8.97 -11.14
C GLN A 749 14.35 -9.40 -9.99
N GLY A 750 15.64 -9.58 -10.26
CA GLY A 750 16.61 -9.99 -9.26
C GLY A 750 16.36 -11.39 -8.70
N VAL A 751 16.93 -11.68 -7.53
CA VAL A 751 16.80 -13.00 -6.90
C VAL A 751 16.83 -12.93 -5.37
N ASN A 752 16.00 -13.76 -4.73
CA ASN A 752 15.98 -13.95 -3.30
C ASN A 752 16.91 -15.08 -2.87
N VAL A 753 17.94 -14.79 -2.08
CA VAL A 753 18.82 -15.85 -1.53
C VAL A 753 18.40 -16.22 -0.11
N SER A 754 18.16 -17.51 0.14
CA SER A 754 17.73 -18.01 1.44
C SER A 754 18.77 -17.78 2.55
N ALA A 755 18.30 -17.70 3.80
CA ALA A 755 19.18 -17.47 4.95
C ALA A 755 20.27 -18.54 5.08
N GLU A 756 19.94 -19.80 4.77
CA GLU A 756 20.91 -20.90 4.80
C GLU A 756 21.94 -20.78 3.66
N ALA A 757 21.49 -20.49 2.44
CA ALA A 757 22.39 -20.26 1.31
C ALA A 757 23.35 -19.08 1.57
N ARG A 758 22.86 -17.99 2.18
CA ARG A 758 23.71 -16.85 2.58
C ARG A 758 24.77 -17.23 3.61
N ARG A 759 24.43 -18.07 4.59
CA ARG A 759 25.36 -18.53 5.63
C ARG A 759 26.44 -19.43 5.05
N GLN A 760 26.08 -20.41 4.24
CA GLN A 760 27.03 -21.36 3.65
C GLN A 760 28.02 -20.70 2.69
N HIS A 761 27.60 -19.62 2.01
CA HIS A 761 28.49 -18.83 1.17
C HIS A 761 29.49 -17.97 1.97
N GLY A 762 29.40 -17.90 3.31
CA GLY A 762 30.24 -17.03 4.14
C GLY A 762 29.84 -15.55 4.07
N GLY A 763 28.59 -15.27 3.71
CA GLY A 763 28.08 -13.94 3.37
C GLY A 763 28.18 -13.65 1.87
N LEU A 764 27.11 -13.09 1.30
CA LEU A 764 27.14 -12.55 -0.06
C LEU A 764 27.74 -11.16 0.03
N ARG A 765 29.02 -10.95 -0.33
CA ARG A 765 29.41 -9.57 -0.66
C ARG A 765 28.83 -9.24 -2.04
N PRO A 766 28.19 -8.09 -2.20
CA PRO A 766 27.56 -7.79 -3.47
C PRO A 766 28.62 -7.66 -4.57
N ALA A 767 28.35 -8.28 -5.73
CA ALA A 767 28.99 -7.98 -6.99
C ALA A 767 28.63 -6.55 -7.44
N THR A 768 29.04 -6.18 -8.66
CA THR A 768 28.79 -4.84 -9.21
C THR A 768 27.30 -4.47 -9.12
N ASN A 769 27.03 -3.31 -8.48
CA ASN A 769 25.71 -2.73 -8.24
C ASN A 769 24.75 -3.59 -7.38
N ASP A 770 25.24 -4.06 -6.23
CA ASP A 770 24.43 -4.75 -5.21
C ASP A 770 23.73 -6.03 -5.73
N ALA A 771 24.50 -6.83 -6.47
CA ALA A 771 24.03 -8.01 -7.18
C ALA A 771 24.87 -9.27 -6.86
N VAL A 772 24.54 -10.40 -7.45
CA VAL A 772 25.37 -11.62 -7.46
C VAL A 772 25.55 -12.09 -8.90
N ASP A 773 26.75 -12.58 -9.21
CA ASP A 773 27.02 -13.22 -10.50
C ASP A 773 26.74 -14.71 -10.40
N LEU A 774 25.66 -15.14 -11.07
CA LEU A 774 25.21 -16.52 -11.13
C LEU A 774 25.81 -17.20 -12.35
N GLN A 775 26.62 -18.23 -12.13
CA GLN A 775 27.19 -19.08 -13.19
C GLN A 775 26.30 -20.30 -13.40
N PHE A 776 25.91 -20.53 -14.66
CA PHE A 776 25.11 -21.67 -15.08
C PHE A 776 25.97 -22.75 -15.75
N GLY A 777 25.47 -23.99 -15.79
CA GLY A 777 26.18 -25.12 -16.39
C GLY A 777 26.23 -25.11 -17.92
N GLU A 778 26.92 -26.09 -18.51
CA GLU A 778 27.11 -26.20 -19.97
C GLU A 778 25.80 -26.30 -20.76
N LYS A 779 24.76 -26.91 -20.17
CA LYS A 779 23.41 -26.98 -20.74
C LYS A 779 22.81 -25.59 -21.04
N LEU A 780 23.20 -24.59 -20.26
CA LEU A 780 22.81 -23.19 -20.44
C LEU A 780 24.00 -22.37 -20.98
N HIS A 781 24.83 -23.00 -21.81
CA HIS A 781 25.97 -22.39 -22.49
C HIS A 781 26.98 -21.69 -21.57
N GLY A 782 27.05 -22.11 -20.30
CA GLY A 782 27.98 -21.52 -19.32
C GLY A 782 27.71 -20.05 -19.04
N VAL A 783 26.49 -19.54 -19.31
CA VAL A 783 26.18 -18.12 -19.12
C VAL A 783 26.43 -17.69 -17.68
N VAL A 784 26.85 -16.43 -17.54
CA VAL A 784 26.88 -15.73 -16.25
C VAL A 784 25.80 -14.66 -16.29
N ILE A 785 25.01 -14.53 -15.22
CA ILE A 785 23.95 -13.52 -15.12
C ILE A 785 24.10 -12.76 -13.80
N ASN A 786 24.15 -11.43 -13.90
CA ASN A 786 24.24 -10.53 -12.76
C ASN A 786 22.84 -10.24 -12.20
N ALA A 787 22.43 -10.96 -11.16
CA ALA A 787 21.10 -10.83 -10.57
C ALA A 787 21.13 -9.87 -9.36
N PRO A 788 20.39 -8.75 -9.38
CA PRO A 788 20.33 -7.83 -8.24
C PRO A 788 19.75 -8.48 -6.98
N LEU A 789 20.17 -7.97 -5.82
CA LEU A 789 19.75 -8.42 -4.48
C LEU A 789 18.97 -7.35 -3.69
N SER A 790 18.82 -6.15 -4.24
CA SER A 790 18.25 -5.00 -3.52
C SER A 790 17.37 -4.09 -4.39
N ASN A 791 16.73 -4.68 -5.39
CA ASN A 791 15.65 -3.99 -6.11
C ASN A 791 14.55 -3.53 -5.15
N LYS A 792 13.82 -2.48 -5.53
CA LYS A 792 12.77 -1.86 -4.72
C LYS A 792 11.73 -2.85 -4.18
N PHE A 793 11.31 -3.81 -5.01
CA PHE A 793 10.38 -4.88 -4.65
C PHE A 793 11.03 -6.27 -4.74
N GLN A 794 12.32 -6.37 -4.36
CA GLN A 794 13.07 -7.63 -4.41
C GLN A 794 12.38 -8.77 -3.66
N ASP A 795 11.69 -8.48 -2.56
CA ASP A 795 10.95 -9.45 -1.75
C ASP A 795 9.86 -10.18 -2.56
N PHE A 796 9.37 -9.57 -3.65
CA PHE A 796 8.37 -10.16 -4.55
C PHE A 796 8.98 -10.86 -5.76
N SER A 797 10.31 -10.85 -5.89
CA SER A 797 10.99 -11.57 -6.97
C SER A 797 10.54 -13.03 -7.01
N PRO A 798 10.17 -13.56 -8.18
CA PRO A 798 9.74 -14.95 -8.34
C PRO A 798 10.92 -15.92 -8.25
N PHE A 799 12.16 -15.42 -8.30
CA PHE A 799 13.36 -16.23 -8.25
C PHE A 799 13.86 -16.38 -6.82
N ARG A 800 14.24 -17.60 -6.49
CA ARG A 800 14.85 -17.92 -5.20
C ARG A 800 16.03 -18.88 -5.35
N ILE A 801 17.10 -18.61 -4.61
CA ILE A 801 18.24 -19.51 -4.46
C ILE A 801 18.20 -20.17 -3.09
N ASP A 802 18.16 -21.50 -3.09
CA ASP A 802 18.32 -22.34 -1.91
C ASP A 802 19.59 -23.19 -2.02
N VAL A 803 19.98 -23.81 -0.91
CA VAL A 803 21.17 -24.67 -0.82
C VAL A 803 20.79 -26.05 -0.28
N ARG A 804 21.32 -27.11 -0.88
CA ARG A 804 21.15 -28.51 -0.47
C ARG A 804 22.47 -29.23 -0.66
N GLU A 805 22.95 -29.92 0.37
CA GLU A 805 24.20 -30.70 0.32
C GLU A 805 25.41 -29.88 -0.22
N GLY A 806 25.47 -28.59 0.12
CA GLY A 806 26.53 -27.67 -0.33
C GLY A 806 26.41 -27.18 -1.78
N LYS A 807 25.34 -27.55 -2.50
CA LYS A 807 25.03 -27.10 -3.86
C LYS A 807 23.89 -26.09 -3.86
N TYR A 808 23.96 -25.11 -4.75
CA TYR A 808 22.96 -24.05 -4.86
C TYR A 808 22.02 -24.29 -6.02
N PHE A 809 20.72 -24.07 -5.80
CA PHE A 809 19.68 -24.31 -6.79
C PHE A 809 18.84 -23.06 -6.98
N LEU A 810 18.64 -22.67 -8.25
CA LEU A 810 17.73 -21.60 -8.64
C LEU A 810 16.33 -22.19 -8.81
N SER A 811 15.33 -21.53 -8.24
CA SER A 811 13.92 -21.84 -8.42
C SER A 811 13.14 -20.63 -8.91
N TYR A 812 12.02 -20.89 -9.57
CA TYR A 812 11.06 -19.90 -10.07
C TYR A 812 9.65 -20.27 -9.61
N TYR A 813 9.03 -19.41 -8.81
CA TYR A 813 7.78 -19.70 -8.09
C TYR A 813 7.81 -21.03 -7.32
N GLY A 814 8.94 -21.33 -6.68
CA GLY A 814 9.13 -22.56 -5.91
C GLY A 814 9.48 -23.82 -6.74
N ASN A 815 9.33 -23.76 -8.07
CA ASN A 815 9.77 -24.84 -8.95
C ASN A 815 11.27 -24.73 -9.21
N GLU A 816 12.03 -25.79 -8.92
CA GLU A 816 13.46 -25.81 -9.19
C GLU A 816 13.74 -25.79 -10.69
N LEU A 817 14.63 -24.89 -11.13
CA LEU A 817 15.05 -24.78 -12.53
C LEU A 817 16.34 -25.56 -12.78
N CYS A 818 17.40 -25.23 -12.03
CA CYS A 818 18.72 -25.83 -12.23
C CYS A 818 19.67 -25.58 -11.05
N GLU A 819 20.75 -26.38 -10.98
CA GLU A 819 21.94 -26.07 -10.16
C GLU A 819 22.63 -24.81 -10.70
N ILE A 820 23.08 -23.94 -9.80
CA ILE A 820 23.88 -22.74 -10.10
C ILE A 820 25.13 -22.72 -9.24
N ARG A 821 26.10 -21.90 -9.65
CA ARG A 821 27.27 -21.57 -8.82
C ARG A 821 27.38 -20.06 -8.69
N PHE A 822 27.81 -19.59 -7.53
CA PHE A 822 28.23 -18.20 -7.40
C PHE A 822 29.62 -18.04 -8.00
N TYR A 823 29.83 -16.97 -8.76
CA TYR A 823 31.18 -16.62 -9.17
C TYR A 823 31.98 -16.17 -7.93
N PRO A 824 33.18 -16.74 -7.66
CA PRO A 824 33.93 -16.41 -6.47
C PRO A 824 34.35 -14.94 -6.46
N GLN A 825 34.45 -14.39 -5.26
CA GLN A 825 35.02 -13.06 -5.05
C GLN A 825 36.53 -13.10 -5.12
N ASP A 826 37.11 -11.93 -5.37
CA ASP A 826 38.55 -11.73 -5.37
C ASP A 826 39.16 -12.03 -3.98
N PRO A 827 39.96 -13.10 -3.85
CA PRO A 827 40.59 -13.45 -2.58
C PRO A 827 41.69 -12.46 -2.17
N LEU A 828 42.21 -11.67 -3.11
CA LEU A 828 43.30 -10.73 -2.88
C LEU A 828 42.82 -9.31 -2.58
N ALA A 829 41.51 -9.02 -2.69
CA ALA A 829 40.95 -7.67 -2.60
C ALA A 829 41.33 -6.91 -1.30
N ASN A 830 41.53 -7.63 -0.20
CA ASN A 830 41.86 -7.07 1.12
C ASN A 830 43.37 -6.94 1.38
N ASN A 831 44.22 -7.42 0.46
CA ASN A 831 45.67 -7.26 0.58
C ASN A 831 46.06 -5.79 0.43
N ARG A 832 47.26 -5.45 0.90
CA ARG A 832 47.82 -4.10 0.78
C ARG A 832 49.11 -4.13 -0.02
N THR A 833 49.30 -3.11 -0.84
CA THR A 833 50.55 -2.87 -1.55
C THR A 833 51.64 -2.41 -0.58
N SER A 834 52.89 -2.44 -1.02
CA SER A 834 54.05 -1.87 -0.30
C SER A 834 53.87 -0.40 0.13
N LYS A 835 53.04 0.37 -0.59
CA LYS A 835 52.70 1.77 -0.28
C LYS A 835 51.41 1.93 0.54
N GLY A 836 50.81 0.83 0.97
CA GLY A 836 49.64 0.81 1.85
C GLY A 836 48.28 0.85 1.17
N PHE A 837 48.19 1.03 -0.17
CA PHE A 837 46.92 0.93 -0.89
C PHE A 837 46.32 -0.47 -0.75
N LEU A 838 45.02 -0.57 -0.48
CA LEU A 838 44.32 -1.85 -0.62
C LEU A 838 44.32 -2.27 -2.09
N TYR A 839 44.43 -3.56 -2.36
CA TYR A 839 44.39 -4.09 -3.72
C TYR A 839 43.09 -3.70 -4.41
N SER A 840 41.96 -3.76 -3.70
CA SER A 840 40.65 -3.28 -4.16
C SER A 840 40.57 -1.79 -4.52
N GLN A 841 41.48 -0.95 -4.01
CA GLN A 841 41.61 0.46 -4.41
C GLN A 841 42.43 0.63 -5.71
N VAL A 842 43.20 -0.38 -6.11
CA VAL A 842 44.06 -0.34 -7.29
C VAL A 842 43.42 -1.12 -8.45
N ALA A 843 42.86 -2.28 -8.16
CA ALA A 843 42.19 -3.14 -9.13
C ALA A 843 41.08 -3.99 -8.50
N TYR A 844 40.12 -4.40 -9.33
CA TYR A 844 38.98 -5.23 -8.94
C TYR A 844 38.82 -6.41 -9.90
N LEU A 845 38.92 -7.64 -9.40
CA LEU A 845 38.65 -8.84 -10.20
C LEU A 845 37.14 -9.08 -10.26
N SER A 846 36.58 -8.98 -11.46
CA SER A 846 35.18 -9.28 -11.76
C SER A 846 35.13 -10.44 -12.72
N THR A 847 34.62 -11.58 -12.26
CA THR A 847 34.59 -12.82 -13.02
C THR A 847 35.99 -13.26 -13.50
N ASP A 848 36.29 -13.15 -14.78
CA ASP A 848 37.57 -13.51 -15.39
C ASP A 848 38.40 -12.28 -15.84
N ARG A 849 37.99 -11.07 -15.41
CA ARG A 849 38.55 -9.79 -15.85
C ARG A 849 39.01 -8.93 -14.67
N LEU A 850 40.29 -8.56 -14.66
CA LEU A 850 40.83 -7.62 -13.67
C LEU A 850 40.66 -6.18 -14.17
N ARG A 851 39.83 -5.39 -13.48
CA ARG A 851 39.66 -3.96 -13.74
C ARG A 851 40.74 -3.19 -13.00
N VAL A 852 41.66 -2.52 -13.70
CA VAL A 852 42.70 -1.66 -13.13
C VAL A 852 42.22 -0.20 -13.15
N HIS A 853 42.22 0.44 -11.98
CA HIS A 853 41.80 1.83 -11.84
C HIS A 853 42.90 2.80 -12.26
N VAL A 854 42.52 3.84 -13.02
CA VAL A 854 43.44 4.95 -13.35
C VAL A 854 43.52 5.95 -12.20
N THR A 855 42.41 6.15 -11.49
CA THR A 855 42.22 7.02 -10.33
C THR A 855 41.09 6.45 -9.50
N ASN A 856 41.03 6.78 -8.21
CA ASN A 856 39.86 6.48 -7.37
C ASN A 856 38.80 7.59 -7.41
N SER A 857 39.12 8.76 -7.94
CA SER A 857 38.21 9.91 -7.99
C SER A 857 37.58 10.11 -9.37
N CYS A 858 36.26 10.22 -9.41
CA CYS A 858 35.53 10.59 -10.64
C CYS A 858 35.42 12.11 -10.74
N ILE A 859 35.87 12.71 -11.85
CA ILE A 859 35.85 14.17 -12.05
C ILE A 859 34.46 14.79 -11.87
N TYR A 860 33.40 14.07 -12.26
CA TYR A 860 32.02 14.55 -12.12
C TYR A 860 31.45 14.42 -10.70
N LYS A 861 32.08 13.61 -9.84
CA LYS A 861 31.71 13.45 -8.42
C LYS A 861 32.63 14.23 -7.47
N ALA A 862 33.83 14.60 -7.89
CA ALA A 862 34.78 15.34 -7.08
C ALA A 862 34.33 16.79 -6.78
N GLY A 863 33.47 17.36 -7.64
CA GLY A 863 32.97 18.74 -7.51
C GLY A 863 31.48 18.84 -7.20
N ASP A 864 30.79 19.70 -7.97
CA ASP A 864 29.38 20.01 -7.84
C ASP A 864 28.49 18.75 -8.00
N ARG A 865 27.62 18.51 -7.01
CA ARG A 865 26.62 17.42 -7.04
C ARG A 865 25.73 17.49 -8.28
N LYS A 866 25.51 18.68 -8.83
CA LYS A 866 24.70 18.88 -10.04
C LYS A 866 25.34 18.29 -11.30
N LYS A 867 26.63 17.93 -11.30
CA LYS A 867 27.32 17.31 -12.43
C LYS A 867 27.31 15.78 -12.40
N GLU A 868 26.86 15.16 -11.30
CA GLU A 868 26.90 13.71 -11.12
C GLU A 868 25.92 12.96 -12.03
N CYS A 869 26.34 11.80 -12.53
CA CYS A 869 25.42 10.86 -13.18
C CYS A 869 24.42 10.31 -12.16
N LYS A 870 23.14 10.55 -12.40
CA LYS A 870 22.03 10.24 -11.49
C LYS A 870 21.77 8.74 -11.32
N PHE A 871 22.24 7.91 -12.23
CA PHE A 871 22.16 6.43 -12.16
C PHE A 871 23.38 5.78 -11.51
N CYS A 872 24.45 6.53 -11.22
CA CYS A 872 25.74 5.97 -10.83
C CYS A 872 25.91 5.90 -9.31
N ASN A 873 26.10 4.70 -8.76
CA ASN A 873 26.30 4.44 -7.34
C ASN A 873 27.78 4.43 -6.88
N ILE A 874 28.74 4.81 -7.75
CA ILE A 874 30.15 4.94 -7.36
C ILE A 874 30.27 5.93 -6.20
N GLU A 875 30.96 5.57 -5.12
CA GLU A 875 31.12 6.46 -3.97
C GLU A 875 32.01 7.66 -4.28
N ARG A 876 31.86 8.74 -3.50
CA ARG A 876 32.76 9.89 -3.57
C ARG A 876 34.04 9.54 -2.82
N ASP A 877 35.12 9.32 -3.58
CA ASP A 877 36.45 9.09 -3.02
C ASP A 877 37.37 10.29 -3.37
N PRO A 878 38.04 10.91 -2.39
CA PRO A 878 39.15 11.82 -2.68
C PRO A 878 40.22 11.08 -3.50
N ASP A 879 40.83 11.76 -4.47
CA ASP A 879 41.93 11.13 -5.21
C ASP A 879 43.10 10.90 -4.26
N ASN A 880 43.36 9.63 -3.94
CA ASN A 880 44.49 9.19 -3.13
C ASN A 880 45.76 8.94 -3.96
N GLY A 881 45.69 9.17 -5.29
CA GLY A 881 46.82 9.06 -6.20
C GLY A 881 47.32 7.62 -6.36
N ILE A 882 46.66 6.81 -7.19
CA ILE A 882 47.14 5.46 -7.52
C ILE A 882 48.44 5.56 -8.32
N ASP A 883 49.57 5.10 -7.78
CA ASP A 883 50.84 5.13 -8.50
C ASP A 883 51.14 3.85 -9.30
N LEU A 884 52.01 3.98 -10.30
CA LEU A 884 52.32 2.90 -11.23
C LEU A 884 53.00 1.69 -10.56
N GLN A 885 53.77 1.89 -9.48
CA GLN A 885 54.43 0.79 -8.78
C GLN A 885 53.40 -0.09 -8.05
N SER A 886 52.43 0.53 -7.39
CA SER A 886 51.31 -0.20 -6.78
C SER A 886 50.47 -0.93 -7.84
N ILE A 887 50.26 -0.35 -9.03
CA ILE A 887 49.59 -1.04 -10.13
C ILE A 887 50.38 -2.27 -10.59
N GLU A 888 51.68 -2.14 -10.81
CA GLU A 888 52.53 -3.27 -11.21
C GLU A 888 52.53 -4.40 -10.18
N GLU A 889 52.64 -4.06 -8.89
CA GLU A 889 52.59 -5.01 -7.77
C GLU A 889 51.28 -5.81 -7.78
N VAL A 890 50.15 -5.11 -7.91
CA VAL A 890 48.82 -5.71 -7.90
C VAL A 890 48.59 -6.57 -9.15
N VAL A 891 48.93 -6.06 -10.34
CA VAL A 891 48.79 -6.80 -11.60
C VAL A 891 49.64 -8.08 -11.57
N ARG A 892 50.90 -7.98 -11.12
CA ARG A 892 51.82 -9.12 -11.01
C ARG A 892 51.31 -10.17 -10.04
N ARG A 893 50.80 -9.75 -8.87
CA ARG A 893 50.28 -10.69 -7.87
C ARG A 893 49.02 -11.42 -8.35
N HIS A 894 48.09 -10.73 -9.02
CA HIS A 894 46.90 -11.38 -9.59
C HIS A 894 47.27 -12.30 -10.75
N TRP A 895 48.20 -11.89 -11.61
CA TRP A 895 48.61 -12.69 -12.75
C TRP A 895 49.36 -13.97 -12.33
N ALA A 896 50.09 -13.95 -11.22
CA ALA A 896 50.74 -15.14 -10.68
C ALA A 896 49.76 -16.31 -10.43
N ASP A 897 48.51 -15.99 -10.06
CA ASP A 897 47.45 -16.98 -9.80
C ASP A 897 46.38 -16.99 -10.92
N HIS A 898 46.70 -16.53 -12.14
CA HIS A 898 45.70 -16.31 -13.20
C HIS A 898 44.94 -17.58 -13.62
N GLU A 899 45.56 -18.76 -13.56
CA GLU A 899 44.87 -20.02 -13.88
C GLU A 899 43.83 -20.39 -12.83
N THR A 900 44.18 -20.26 -11.55
CA THR A 900 43.28 -20.56 -10.43
C THR A 900 42.17 -19.51 -10.30
N SER A 901 42.50 -18.23 -10.48
CA SER A 901 41.55 -17.11 -10.47
C SER A 901 40.76 -16.95 -11.76
N ARG A 902 41.10 -17.73 -12.81
CA ARG A 902 40.54 -17.64 -14.17
C ARG A 902 40.73 -16.27 -14.82
N LEU A 903 41.69 -15.46 -14.37
CA LEU A 903 41.99 -14.18 -14.99
C LEU A 903 42.49 -14.39 -16.43
N ARG A 904 41.79 -13.82 -17.41
CA ARG A 904 42.15 -13.94 -18.83
C ARG A 904 42.53 -12.62 -19.49
N HIS A 905 41.96 -11.51 -19.03
CA HIS A 905 42.13 -10.21 -19.66
C HIS A 905 41.90 -9.06 -18.67
N PHE A 906 42.27 -7.85 -19.08
CA PHE A 906 42.28 -6.66 -18.23
C PHE A 906 41.36 -5.58 -18.78
N LEU A 907 40.77 -4.81 -17.87
CA LEU A 907 40.03 -3.59 -18.18
C LEU A 907 40.69 -2.40 -17.49
N ILE A 908 41.10 -1.38 -18.23
CA ILE A 908 41.51 -0.10 -17.66
C ILE A 908 40.29 0.81 -17.61
N GLY A 909 39.90 1.24 -16.41
CA GLY A 909 38.72 2.09 -16.19
C GLY A 909 38.16 1.95 -14.78
N GLY A 910 36.91 2.37 -14.57
CA GLY A 910 36.22 2.27 -13.27
C GLY A 910 35.68 3.62 -12.79
N GLN A 911 36.34 4.71 -13.14
CA GLN A 911 35.97 6.09 -12.85
C GLN A 911 36.27 6.96 -14.07
N SER A 912 35.75 8.20 -14.09
CA SER A 912 36.12 9.20 -15.11
C SER A 912 37.28 10.07 -14.60
N PRO A 913 38.53 9.85 -15.06
CA PRO A 913 39.66 10.72 -14.71
C PRO A 913 39.56 12.08 -15.42
N ALA A 914 40.48 12.99 -15.09
CA ALA A 914 40.61 14.25 -15.81
C ALA A 914 40.99 14.03 -17.28
N GLN A 915 40.39 14.81 -18.19
CA GLN A 915 40.67 14.74 -19.63
C GLN A 915 41.91 15.59 -19.96
N ASN A 916 43.11 15.05 -19.73
CA ASN A 916 44.37 15.71 -20.05
C ASN A 916 45.45 14.72 -20.51
N ALA A 917 46.54 15.24 -21.10
CA ALA A 917 47.63 14.43 -21.63
C ALA A 917 48.28 13.51 -20.57
N ALA A 918 48.45 13.99 -19.33
CA ALA A 918 49.03 13.21 -18.24
C ALA A 918 48.21 11.95 -17.92
N THR A 919 46.87 12.03 -18.06
CA THR A 919 45.98 10.88 -17.87
C THR A 919 46.18 9.85 -18.98
N ILE A 920 46.32 10.28 -20.23
CA ILE A 920 46.61 9.38 -21.35
C ILE A 920 47.98 8.72 -21.18
N ASP A 921 49.01 9.48 -20.82
CA ASP A 921 50.35 8.95 -20.57
C ASP A 921 50.37 7.91 -19.43
N LYS A 922 49.55 8.12 -18.40
CA LYS A 922 49.34 7.14 -17.32
C LYS A 922 48.65 5.88 -17.84
N VAL A 923 47.58 6.00 -18.64
CA VAL A 923 46.90 4.85 -19.25
C VAL A 923 47.87 4.04 -20.13
N VAL A 924 48.65 4.72 -20.98
CA VAL A 924 49.72 4.11 -21.78
C VAL A 924 50.73 3.35 -20.91
N SER A 925 51.13 3.92 -19.78
CA SER A 925 52.04 3.27 -18.83
C SER A 925 51.42 2.02 -18.20
N ILE A 926 50.13 2.06 -17.83
CA ILE A 926 49.40 0.91 -17.30
C ILE A 926 49.28 -0.20 -18.35
N ILE A 927 48.99 0.12 -19.62
CA ILE A 927 48.95 -0.85 -20.72
C ILE A 927 50.31 -1.57 -20.82
N LYS A 928 51.41 -0.82 -20.85
CA LYS A 928 52.77 -1.38 -20.92
C LYS A 928 53.08 -2.28 -19.72
N ILE A 929 52.69 -1.88 -18.51
CA ILE A 929 52.84 -2.70 -17.30
C ILE A 929 52.11 -4.03 -17.47
N ILE A 930 50.83 -4.00 -17.83
CA ILE A 930 50.03 -5.21 -18.02
C ILE A 930 50.66 -6.10 -19.08
N LYS A 931 50.97 -5.56 -20.27
CA LYS A 931 51.58 -6.35 -21.36
C LYS A 931 52.91 -6.97 -20.94
N ASN A 932 53.79 -6.22 -20.27
CA ASN A 932 55.09 -6.73 -19.82
C ASN A 932 54.97 -7.81 -18.73
N VAL A 933 54.08 -7.62 -17.74
CA VAL A 933 53.89 -8.57 -16.65
C VAL A 933 53.26 -9.88 -17.14
N THR A 934 52.37 -9.78 -18.12
CA THR A 934 51.55 -10.90 -18.58
C THR A 934 52.16 -11.65 -19.77
N LYS A 935 53.22 -11.12 -20.36
CA LYS A 935 53.95 -11.74 -21.45
C LYS A 935 54.55 -13.07 -21.03
N GLY A 936 54.28 -14.11 -21.81
CA GLY A 936 54.79 -15.47 -21.57
C GLY A 936 54.45 -16.39 -22.72
N GLU A 937 54.73 -17.68 -22.57
CA GLU A 937 54.54 -18.68 -23.64
C GLU A 937 53.08 -18.75 -24.13
N LYS A 938 52.11 -18.70 -23.20
CA LYS A 938 50.67 -18.70 -23.52
C LYS A 938 50.14 -17.36 -24.05
N TYR A 939 50.81 -16.27 -23.70
CA TYR A 939 50.45 -14.89 -24.06
C TYR A 939 51.68 -14.17 -24.61
N PRO A 940 52.12 -14.50 -25.84
CA PRO A 940 53.37 -13.99 -26.39
C PRO A 940 53.39 -12.47 -26.55
N ASP A 941 52.21 -11.86 -26.71
CA ASP A 941 52.02 -10.40 -26.79
C ASP A 941 51.41 -9.81 -25.50
N GLY A 942 51.41 -10.58 -24.40
CA GLY A 942 50.70 -10.26 -23.17
C GLY A 942 49.19 -10.48 -23.26
N ALA A 943 48.52 -10.42 -22.12
CA ALA A 943 47.06 -10.58 -22.02
C ALA A 943 46.31 -9.44 -22.71
N ASP A 944 45.07 -9.68 -23.12
CA ASP A 944 44.22 -8.66 -23.75
C ASP A 944 43.94 -7.50 -22.79
N VAL A 945 44.04 -6.27 -23.30
CA VAL A 945 43.77 -5.04 -22.56
C VAL A 945 42.65 -4.26 -23.25
N TYR A 946 41.58 -4.03 -22.49
CA TYR A 946 40.46 -3.18 -22.88
C TYR A 946 40.49 -1.86 -22.11
N ALA A 947 40.43 -0.72 -22.77
CA ALA A 947 40.32 0.59 -22.12
C ALA A 947 38.90 1.16 -22.26
N MET A 948 38.30 1.55 -21.13
CA MET A 948 37.04 2.28 -21.06
C MET A 948 37.29 3.64 -20.40
N ILE A 949 37.43 4.66 -21.23
CA ILE A 949 37.80 6.01 -20.80
C ILE A 949 36.86 7.05 -21.43
N LEU A 950 37.00 8.31 -21.03
CA LEU A 950 36.34 9.42 -21.74
C LEU A 950 37.00 9.63 -23.12
N PRO A 951 36.29 10.22 -24.10
CA PRO A 951 36.87 10.58 -25.39
C PRO A 951 38.18 11.36 -25.23
N CYS A 952 39.17 10.99 -26.02
CA CYS A 952 40.47 11.67 -26.14
C CYS A 952 40.78 11.94 -27.62
N ASP A 953 41.82 12.71 -27.89
CA ASP A 953 42.23 13.03 -29.25
C ASP A 953 42.82 11.82 -29.99
N GLU A 954 42.96 11.97 -31.31
CA GLU A 954 43.47 10.91 -32.18
C GLU A 954 44.89 10.46 -31.79
N GLU A 955 45.73 11.39 -31.35
CA GLU A 955 47.09 11.12 -30.89
C GLU A 955 47.09 10.22 -29.65
N GLY A 956 46.22 10.50 -28.67
CA GLY A 956 46.05 9.64 -27.50
C GLY A 956 45.60 8.23 -27.88
N ILE A 957 44.69 8.09 -28.84
CA ILE A 957 44.25 6.79 -29.35
C ILE A 957 45.42 6.03 -29.99
N ARG A 958 46.23 6.69 -30.83
CA ARG A 958 47.42 6.10 -31.46
C ARG A 958 48.44 5.63 -30.43
N LYS A 959 48.78 6.48 -29.45
CA LYS A 959 49.71 6.13 -28.37
C LYS A 959 49.26 4.90 -27.58
N MET A 960 47.97 4.80 -27.26
CA MET A 960 47.42 3.63 -26.58
C MET A 960 47.50 2.38 -27.45
N ARG A 961 47.16 2.49 -28.74
CA ARG A 961 47.26 1.35 -29.68
C ARG A 961 48.70 0.86 -29.82
N GLU A 962 49.66 1.76 -29.97
CA GLU A 962 51.09 1.46 -30.06
C GLU A 962 51.65 0.85 -28.76
N ALA A 963 51.08 1.21 -27.61
CA ALA A 963 51.42 0.60 -26.33
C ALA A 963 50.92 -0.85 -26.18
N GLY A 964 50.08 -1.32 -27.11
CA GLY A 964 49.51 -2.66 -27.10
C GLY A 964 48.05 -2.73 -26.67
N LEU A 965 47.28 -1.64 -26.72
CA LEU A 965 45.85 -1.68 -26.40
C LEU A 965 45.08 -2.52 -27.43
N ASP A 966 44.29 -3.49 -26.98
CA ASP A 966 43.53 -4.40 -27.85
C ASP A 966 42.13 -3.88 -28.15
N GLN A 967 41.43 -3.39 -27.13
CA GLN A 967 40.04 -2.93 -27.21
C GLN A 967 39.91 -1.52 -26.64
N LEU A 968 39.02 -0.70 -27.22
CA LEU A 968 38.75 0.66 -26.77
C LEU A 968 37.24 0.94 -26.75
N SER A 969 36.80 1.65 -25.72
CA SER A 969 35.43 2.15 -25.64
C SER A 969 35.38 3.58 -25.13
N PHE A 970 34.59 4.38 -25.83
CA PHE A 970 34.06 5.64 -25.35
C PHE A 970 32.56 5.46 -25.11
N ASN A 971 32.17 5.20 -23.86
CA ASN A 971 30.78 4.92 -23.53
C ASN A 971 29.91 6.17 -23.70
N VAL A 972 29.05 6.14 -24.70
CA VAL A 972 28.03 7.18 -24.95
C VAL A 972 26.99 7.20 -23.84
N GLU A 973 26.61 6.03 -23.31
CA GLU A 973 25.56 5.80 -22.29
C GLU A 973 24.14 6.21 -22.72
N ILE A 974 23.93 7.44 -23.17
CA ILE A 974 22.64 7.97 -23.64
C ILE A 974 22.88 8.77 -24.93
N PHE A 975 22.17 8.43 -26.00
CA PHE A 975 22.29 9.13 -27.29
C PHE A 975 21.50 10.44 -27.33
N ASP A 976 20.31 10.47 -26.72
CA ASP A 976 19.47 11.65 -26.67
C ASP A 976 20.15 12.79 -25.88
N GLU A 977 20.39 13.92 -26.52
CA GLU A 977 21.16 15.02 -25.93
C GLU A 977 20.51 15.57 -24.67
N ARG A 978 19.18 15.64 -24.68
CA ARG A 978 18.33 16.19 -23.62
C ARG A 978 18.29 15.25 -22.40
N CYS A 979 18.10 13.95 -22.62
CA CYS A 979 18.14 12.94 -21.56
C CYS A 979 19.55 12.81 -20.97
N ALA A 980 20.61 12.92 -21.78
CA ALA A 980 21.98 12.96 -21.30
C ALA A 980 22.24 14.16 -20.37
N ALA A 981 21.77 15.36 -20.72
CA ALA A 981 21.86 16.53 -19.82
C ALA A 981 21.06 16.33 -18.52
N LYS A 982 19.90 15.66 -18.61
CA LYS A 982 19.06 15.33 -17.46
C LYS A 982 19.70 14.31 -16.52
N TYR A 983 20.30 13.24 -17.04
CA TYR A 983 20.74 12.07 -16.26
C TYR A 983 22.24 12.00 -16.01
N MET A 984 23.07 12.60 -16.87
CA MET A 984 24.52 12.66 -16.73
C MET A 984 25.05 14.07 -17.05
N PRO A 985 24.58 15.11 -16.34
CA PRO A 985 24.80 16.52 -16.67
C PRO A 985 26.28 16.88 -16.91
N GLY A 986 27.21 16.45 -16.05
CA GLY A 986 28.63 16.74 -16.25
C GLY A 986 29.21 16.05 -17.49
N LYS A 987 28.89 14.77 -17.69
CA LYS A 987 29.37 14.00 -18.86
C LYS A 987 28.74 14.50 -20.17
N SER A 988 27.53 15.05 -20.09
CA SER A 988 26.81 15.60 -21.24
C SER A 988 27.46 16.86 -21.85
N GLU A 989 28.36 17.53 -21.11
CA GLU A 989 29.16 18.65 -21.62
C GLU A 989 30.03 18.22 -22.82
N ASN A 990 30.45 16.94 -22.86
CA ASN A 990 30.97 16.31 -24.06
C ASN A 990 29.80 15.93 -24.98
N LYS A 991 29.67 16.66 -26.10
CA LYS A 991 28.60 16.41 -27.09
C LYS A 991 28.66 14.98 -27.62
N ARG A 992 27.50 14.36 -27.89
CA ARG A 992 27.43 13.00 -28.44
C ARG A 992 28.14 12.89 -29.80
N GLU A 993 28.21 13.98 -30.57
CA GLU A 993 28.97 14.02 -31.82
C GLU A 993 30.48 13.83 -31.62
N THR A 994 31.04 14.34 -30.52
CA THR A 994 32.46 14.11 -30.17
C THR A 994 32.73 12.64 -29.88
N TYR A 995 31.80 11.96 -29.20
CA TYR A 995 31.90 10.51 -28.99
C TYR A 995 31.88 9.77 -30.33
N LYS A 996 30.93 10.11 -31.21
CA LYS A 996 30.80 9.50 -32.54
C LYS A 996 32.07 9.68 -33.37
N GLU A 997 32.58 10.90 -33.46
CA GLU A 997 33.80 11.22 -34.20
C GLU A 997 35.01 10.42 -33.68
N MET A 998 35.21 10.38 -32.36
CA MET A 998 36.36 9.68 -31.78
C MET A 998 36.23 8.16 -31.89
N LEU A 999 35.02 7.60 -31.85
CA LEU A 999 34.78 6.18 -32.11
C LEU A 999 35.11 5.82 -33.57
N LEU A 1000 34.73 6.65 -34.54
CA LEU A 1000 35.08 6.45 -35.95
C LEU A 1000 36.59 6.54 -36.18
N LYS A 1001 37.27 7.50 -35.54
CA LYS A 1001 38.74 7.61 -35.59
C LYS A 1001 39.42 6.38 -34.99
N ALA A 1002 38.93 5.90 -33.84
CA ALA A 1002 39.43 4.67 -33.25
C ALA A 1002 39.25 3.47 -34.19
N GLN A 1003 38.09 3.36 -34.83
CA GLN A 1003 37.81 2.29 -35.78
C GLN A 1003 38.78 2.31 -36.98
N ASP A 1004 39.02 3.49 -37.57
CA ASP A 1004 39.98 3.67 -38.66
C ASP A 1004 41.42 3.30 -38.25
N ILE A 1005 41.85 3.69 -37.05
CA ILE A 1005 43.16 3.29 -36.51
C ILE A 1005 43.27 1.77 -36.42
N TRP A 1006 42.26 1.09 -35.88
CA TRP A 1006 42.27 -0.37 -35.77
C TRP A 1006 42.29 -1.06 -37.14
N PHE A 1007 41.54 -0.57 -38.13
CA PHE A 1007 41.60 -1.10 -39.50
C PHE A 1007 42.99 -0.95 -40.11
N LYS A 1008 43.65 0.19 -39.91
CA LYS A 1008 45.01 0.43 -40.40
C LYS A 1008 46.03 -0.49 -39.72
N THR A 1009 45.95 -0.65 -38.40
CA THR A 1009 46.89 -1.50 -37.65
C THR A 1009 46.65 -3.00 -37.90
N LEU A 1010 45.40 -3.43 -38.09
CA LEU A 1010 45.02 -4.83 -38.34
C LEU A 1010 44.86 -5.13 -39.84
N SER A 1011 45.62 -4.47 -40.72
CA SER A 1011 45.46 -4.53 -42.19
C SER A 1011 45.42 -5.95 -42.81
N LYS A 1012 45.96 -6.98 -42.14
CA LYS A 1012 45.88 -8.39 -42.55
C LYS A 1012 44.72 -9.18 -41.94
N ASN A 1013 44.12 -8.67 -40.88
CA ASN A 1013 43.00 -9.26 -40.12
C ASN A 1013 41.93 -8.19 -39.85
N THR A 1014 41.58 -7.41 -40.88
CA THR A 1014 40.70 -6.24 -40.76
C THR A 1014 39.34 -6.57 -40.16
N HIS A 1015 38.86 -7.80 -40.36
CA HIS A 1015 37.64 -8.29 -39.75
C HIS A 1015 37.65 -8.32 -38.22
N LEU A 1016 38.83 -8.48 -37.59
CA LEU A 1016 38.95 -8.44 -36.13
C LEU A 1016 38.73 -7.02 -35.59
N ALA A 1017 38.94 -5.98 -36.41
CA ALA A 1017 38.76 -4.58 -36.00
C ALA A 1017 37.31 -4.27 -35.59
N PHE A 1018 36.31 -4.94 -36.18
CA PHE A 1018 34.89 -4.75 -35.86
C PHE A 1018 34.52 -5.17 -34.42
N GLN A 1019 35.37 -5.95 -33.74
CA GLN A 1019 35.15 -6.40 -32.35
C GLN A 1019 35.88 -5.55 -31.31
N GLN A 1020 36.77 -4.64 -31.75
CA GLN A 1020 37.68 -3.97 -30.83
C GLN A 1020 37.18 -2.61 -30.35
N ILE A 1021 36.36 -1.92 -31.15
CA ILE A 1021 35.79 -0.63 -30.78
C ILE A 1021 34.34 -0.82 -30.36
N ARG A 1022 34.05 -0.34 -29.15
CA ARG A 1022 32.74 -0.55 -28.51
C ARG A 1022 32.22 0.75 -27.93
N SER A 1023 30.95 0.75 -27.58
CA SER A 1023 30.38 1.76 -26.67
C SER A 1023 29.26 1.15 -25.85
N MET A 1024 29.25 1.46 -24.56
CA MET A 1024 28.14 1.10 -23.68
C MET A 1024 26.99 2.10 -23.81
N VAL A 1025 25.77 1.57 -23.85
CA VAL A 1025 24.51 2.33 -23.85
C VAL A 1025 23.58 1.80 -22.76
N ILE A 1026 22.76 2.69 -22.21
CA ILE A 1026 21.80 2.38 -21.14
C ILE A 1026 20.40 2.36 -21.74
N LEU A 1027 19.78 1.19 -21.76
CA LEU A 1027 18.41 1.02 -22.19
C LEU A 1027 17.44 1.45 -21.08
N GLY A 1028 16.61 2.45 -21.35
CA GLY A 1028 15.53 2.89 -20.45
C GLY A 1028 15.63 4.32 -19.91
N LEU A 1029 16.70 5.05 -20.24
CA LEU A 1029 16.91 6.45 -19.84
C LEU A 1029 16.77 7.45 -20.99
N GLU A 1030 16.30 6.99 -22.16
CA GLU A 1030 16.03 7.82 -23.32
C GLU A 1030 14.85 7.27 -24.13
N PRO A 1031 14.25 8.06 -25.03
CA PRO A 1031 13.16 7.59 -25.89
C PRO A 1031 13.58 6.41 -26.78
N ARG A 1032 12.66 5.49 -27.04
CA ARG A 1032 12.91 4.29 -27.87
C ARG A 1032 13.41 4.64 -29.26
N GLU A 1033 12.89 5.71 -29.83
CA GLU A 1033 13.29 6.22 -31.15
C GLU A 1033 14.76 6.65 -31.17
N SER A 1034 15.19 7.47 -30.19
CA SER A 1034 16.60 7.90 -30.07
C SER A 1034 17.52 6.72 -29.82
N PHE A 1035 17.12 5.81 -28.92
CA PHE A 1035 17.88 4.59 -28.65
C PHE A 1035 18.06 3.75 -29.93
N ALA A 1036 16.99 3.52 -30.68
CA ALA A 1036 17.03 2.77 -31.93
C ALA A 1036 17.92 3.45 -32.99
N ALA A 1037 17.82 4.78 -33.15
CA ALA A 1037 18.67 5.53 -34.06
C ALA A 1037 20.16 5.45 -33.65
N GLY A 1038 20.45 5.49 -32.36
CA GLY A 1038 21.79 5.27 -31.81
C GLY A 1038 22.33 3.88 -32.12
N MET A 1039 21.52 2.84 -31.95
CA MET A 1039 21.88 1.46 -32.31
C MET A 1039 22.12 1.32 -33.81
N ASP A 1040 21.30 1.94 -34.65
CA ASP A 1040 21.47 1.91 -36.11
C ASP A 1040 22.77 2.59 -36.54
N TRP A 1041 23.10 3.70 -35.90
CA TRP A 1041 24.37 4.36 -36.12
C TRP A 1041 25.56 3.48 -35.70
N MET A 1042 25.51 2.87 -34.52
CA MET A 1042 26.60 2.01 -34.03
C MET A 1042 26.82 0.79 -34.93
N ILE A 1043 25.73 0.05 -35.23
CA ILE A 1043 25.75 -1.14 -36.07
C ILE A 1043 26.20 -0.79 -37.48
N GLY A 1044 25.65 0.27 -38.08
CA GLY A 1044 26.01 0.70 -39.43
C GLY A 1044 27.47 1.11 -39.60
N ASN A 1045 28.14 1.54 -38.52
CA ASN A 1045 29.56 1.93 -38.52
C ASN A 1045 30.50 0.86 -37.95
N GLY A 1046 29.99 -0.34 -37.64
CA GLY A 1046 30.82 -1.42 -37.11
C GLY A 1046 31.34 -1.20 -35.69
N ILE A 1047 30.72 -0.29 -34.92
CA ILE A 1047 31.02 -0.05 -33.50
C ILE A 1047 30.15 -0.99 -32.68
N GLN A 1048 30.73 -1.82 -31.82
CA GLN A 1048 29.96 -2.83 -31.09
C GLN A 1048 29.10 -2.22 -29.96
N PRO A 1049 27.76 -2.39 -29.99
CA PRO A 1049 26.90 -1.94 -28.91
C PRO A 1049 27.00 -2.88 -27.70
N ILE A 1050 27.27 -2.30 -26.53
CA ILE A 1050 27.15 -2.98 -25.24
C ILE A 1050 25.92 -2.41 -24.53
N ILE A 1051 24.81 -3.15 -24.54
CA ILE A 1051 23.55 -2.68 -23.96
C ILE A 1051 23.49 -3.09 -22.49
N SER A 1052 23.48 -2.10 -21.60
CA SER A 1052 23.17 -2.28 -20.19
C SER A 1052 21.70 -1.93 -19.96
N LEU A 1053 20.95 -2.84 -19.34
CA LEU A 1053 19.58 -2.54 -18.93
C LEU A 1053 19.62 -1.57 -17.75
N PHE A 1054 18.92 -0.44 -17.85
CA PHE A 1054 18.77 0.45 -16.72
C PHE A 1054 18.07 -0.28 -15.58
N ARG A 1055 18.74 -0.32 -14.42
CA ARG A 1055 18.17 -0.78 -13.17
C ARG A 1055 18.31 0.31 -12.11
N PRO A 1056 17.24 0.64 -11.38
CA PRO A 1056 17.31 1.53 -10.23
C PRO A 1056 18.28 0.97 -9.19
N LEU A 1057 19.20 1.81 -8.70
CA LEU A 1057 20.15 1.44 -7.65
C LEU A 1057 19.82 2.19 -6.38
N ARG A 1058 19.78 1.46 -5.26
CA ARG A 1058 19.52 2.02 -3.93
C ARG A 1058 20.48 3.18 -3.64
N GLY A 1059 19.94 4.28 -3.10
CA GLY A 1059 20.72 5.46 -2.72
C GLY A 1059 21.17 6.35 -3.89
N THR A 1060 20.79 6.02 -5.12
CA THR A 1060 20.97 6.93 -6.26
C THR A 1060 19.75 7.84 -6.43
N PRO A 1061 19.88 9.03 -7.06
CA PRO A 1061 18.74 9.88 -7.37
C PRO A 1061 17.63 9.24 -8.23
N LEU A 1062 17.90 8.08 -8.85
CA LEU A 1062 16.94 7.32 -9.66
C LEU A 1062 16.49 6.02 -8.97
N GLU A 1063 16.66 5.89 -7.65
CA GLU A 1063 16.31 4.65 -6.91
C GLU A 1063 14.81 4.30 -6.97
N ASP A 1064 13.96 5.30 -7.20
CA ASP A 1064 12.50 5.13 -7.32
C ASP A 1064 12.02 5.04 -8.78
N CYS A 1065 12.92 5.13 -9.76
CA CYS A 1065 12.55 4.87 -11.15
C CYS A 1065 12.11 3.41 -11.34
N VAL A 1066 11.42 3.13 -12.45
CA VAL A 1066 11.04 1.76 -12.83
C VAL A 1066 11.68 1.43 -14.18
N ALA A 1067 12.33 0.27 -14.25
CA ALA A 1067 13.00 -0.23 -15.45
C ALA A 1067 12.00 -0.45 -16.61
N PRO A 1068 12.48 -0.51 -17.87
CA PRO A 1068 11.62 -0.89 -18.99
C PRO A 1068 11.02 -2.28 -18.82
N SER A 1069 9.83 -2.51 -19.38
CA SER A 1069 9.16 -3.80 -19.30
C SER A 1069 9.98 -4.91 -19.96
N MET A 1070 9.95 -6.11 -19.38
CA MET A 1070 10.66 -7.28 -19.91
C MET A 1070 10.22 -7.59 -21.35
N ALA A 1071 8.93 -7.40 -21.64
CA ALA A 1071 8.35 -7.59 -22.97
C ALA A 1071 8.97 -6.66 -24.03
N TYR A 1072 9.21 -5.40 -23.68
CA TYR A 1072 9.88 -4.46 -24.58
C TYR A 1072 11.34 -4.86 -24.80
N VAL A 1073 12.07 -5.16 -23.71
CA VAL A 1073 13.49 -5.57 -23.78
C VAL A 1073 13.65 -6.83 -24.65
N TYR A 1074 12.75 -7.80 -24.51
CA TYR A 1074 12.76 -9.04 -25.29
C TYR A 1074 12.56 -8.78 -26.78
N LYS A 1075 11.55 -7.99 -27.16
CA LYS A 1075 11.30 -7.64 -28.56
C LYS A 1075 12.44 -6.83 -29.17
N LEU A 1076 13.00 -5.89 -28.41
CA LEU A 1076 14.14 -5.09 -28.84
C LEU A 1076 15.36 -5.97 -29.16
N TYR A 1077 15.65 -6.97 -28.32
CA TYR A 1077 16.77 -7.88 -28.58
C TYR A 1077 16.69 -8.54 -29.96
N PHE A 1078 15.54 -9.12 -30.32
CA PHE A 1078 15.37 -9.74 -31.65
C PHE A 1078 15.44 -8.72 -32.78
N ALA A 1079 14.88 -7.52 -32.58
CA ALA A 1079 14.97 -6.47 -33.57
C ALA A 1079 16.42 -6.04 -33.84
N LEU A 1080 17.25 -5.97 -32.79
CA LEU A 1080 18.66 -5.66 -32.91
C LEU A 1080 19.46 -6.83 -33.49
N GLN A 1081 19.18 -8.07 -33.06
CA GLN A 1081 19.84 -9.25 -33.61
C GLN A 1081 19.66 -9.33 -35.13
N LYS A 1082 18.44 -9.10 -35.64
CA LYS A 1082 18.19 -9.06 -37.08
C LYS A 1082 19.06 -8.02 -37.82
N LYS A 1083 19.34 -6.87 -37.18
CA LYS A 1083 20.22 -5.84 -37.74
C LYS A 1083 21.70 -6.25 -37.71
N ILE A 1084 22.13 -6.93 -36.65
CA ILE A 1084 23.46 -7.54 -36.56
C ILE A 1084 23.65 -8.58 -37.67
N ASP A 1085 22.68 -9.47 -37.85
CA ASP A 1085 22.73 -10.54 -38.87
C ASP A 1085 22.84 -9.94 -40.27
N ALA A 1086 21.99 -8.95 -40.60
CA ALA A 1086 22.05 -8.23 -41.88
C ALA A 1086 23.38 -7.48 -42.10
N PHE A 1087 23.99 -6.95 -41.04
CA PHE A 1087 25.32 -6.32 -41.12
C PHE A 1087 26.41 -7.36 -41.43
N ASN A 1088 26.36 -8.52 -40.78
CA ASN A 1088 27.30 -9.62 -41.01
C ASN A 1088 27.16 -10.18 -42.44
N GLU A 1089 25.94 -10.36 -42.94
CA GLU A 1089 25.70 -10.80 -44.33
C GLU A 1089 26.29 -9.82 -45.36
N LYS A 1090 26.10 -8.50 -45.15
CA LYS A 1090 26.62 -7.47 -46.06
C LYS A 1090 28.14 -7.41 -46.10
N THR A 1091 28.79 -7.72 -44.99
CA THR A 1091 30.26 -7.68 -44.87
C THR A 1091 30.93 -9.01 -45.24
N GLY A 1092 30.13 -10.05 -45.50
CA GLY A 1092 30.53 -11.38 -45.98
C GLY A 1092 31.13 -12.28 -44.89
N ASP A 1093 31.54 -13.50 -45.27
CA ASP A 1093 32.24 -14.47 -44.39
C ASP A 1093 33.55 -13.94 -43.77
N ALA A 1094 33.96 -12.73 -44.13
CA ALA A 1094 35.03 -12.02 -43.47
C ALA A 1094 34.66 -11.58 -42.04
N VAL A 1095 33.39 -11.29 -41.72
CA VAL A 1095 32.96 -10.80 -40.38
C VAL A 1095 32.02 -11.77 -39.65
N PRO A 1096 32.41 -13.03 -39.37
CA PRO A 1096 31.58 -13.98 -38.61
C PRO A 1096 31.54 -13.67 -37.10
N TYR A 1097 31.82 -12.42 -36.70
CA TYR A 1097 32.24 -12.10 -35.34
C TYR A 1097 31.62 -10.83 -34.73
N TYR A 1098 30.92 -10.01 -35.51
CA TYR A 1098 30.22 -8.86 -34.94
C TYR A 1098 28.93 -9.35 -34.28
N MET A 1099 28.78 -9.06 -32.98
CA MET A 1099 27.68 -9.54 -32.15
C MET A 1099 27.26 -8.48 -31.15
N LEU A 1100 26.07 -8.66 -30.56
CA LEU A 1100 25.58 -7.80 -29.49
C LEU A 1100 26.35 -8.08 -28.18
N GLY A 1101 26.93 -7.04 -27.57
CA GLY A 1101 27.70 -7.16 -26.34
C GLY A 1101 29.08 -7.81 -26.49
N PRO A 1102 29.83 -7.99 -25.38
CA PRO A 1102 31.20 -8.50 -25.43
C PRO A 1102 31.27 -9.99 -25.79
N ASP A 1103 32.38 -10.40 -26.40
CA ASP A 1103 32.62 -11.81 -26.80
C ASP A 1103 32.87 -12.74 -25.61
N CYS A 1104 33.46 -12.19 -24.54
CA CYS A 1104 33.68 -12.95 -23.31
C CYS A 1104 32.34 -13.20 -22.59
N ILE A 1105 31.93 -14.46 -22.48
CA ILE A 1105 30.71 -14.91 -21.78
C ILE A 1105 30.61 -14.34 -20.36
N CYS A 1106 31.71 -14.29 -19.61
CA CYS A 1106 31.72 -13.76 -18.25
C CYS A 1106 31.45 -12.24 -18.21
N CYS A 1107 31.93 -11.50 -19.22
CA CYS A 1107 31.67 -10.07 -19.36
C CYS A 1107 30.27 -9.74 -19.87
N GLN A 1108 29.49 -10.74 -20.32
CA GLN A 1108 28.10 -10.56 -20.72
C GLN A 1108 27.13 -10.51 -19.53
N ASN A 1109 27.63 -10.71 -18.30
CA ASN A 1109 26.82 -10.92 -17.09
C ASN A 1109 25.76 -9.84 -16.84
N ASN A 1110 26.08 -8.57 -17.11
CA ASN A 1110 25.19 -7.43 -16.88
C ASN A 1110 24.75 -6.74 -18.18
N THR A 1111 24.85 -7.41 -19.33
CA THR A 1111 24.52 -6.85 -20.64
C THR A 1111 23.44 -7.67 -21.34
N LEU A 1112 22.63 -7.01 -22.16
CA LEU A 1112 21.63 -7.67 -23.01
C LEU A 1112 22.33 -8.33 -24.21
N SER A 1113 22.85 -9.54 -24.01
CA SER A 1113 23.58 -10.33 -25.00
C SER A 1113 23.50 -11.83 -24.68
N LEU A 1114 23.83 -12.70 -25.64
CA LEU A 1114 23.94 -14.15 -25.46
C LEU A 1114 25.30 -14.65 -25.96
N PRO A 1115 25.79 -15.80 -25.49
CA PRO A 1115 26.99 -16.43 -26.04
C PRO A 1115 26.83 -16.75 -27.53
N ARG A 1116 27.92 -16.69 -28.29
CA ARG A 1116 27.94 -17.05 -29.72
C ARG A 1116 27.52 -18.50 -29.99
N THR A 1117 27.66 -19.37 -29.00
CA THR A 1117 27.25 -20.78 -29.10
C THR A 1117 25.74 -20.96 -29.12
N VAL A 1118 24.99 -19.92 -28.76
CA VAL A 1118 23.53 -19.91 -28.82
C VAL A 1118 23.10 -19.49 -30.24
N ARG A 1119 22.43 -20.39 -30.95
CA ARG A 1119 21.83 -20.11 -32.27
C ARG A 1119 20.37 -19.70 -32.06
N LEU A 1120 20.00 -18.53 -32.59
CA LEU A 1120 18.66 -17.93 -32.43
C LEU A 1120 17.66 -18.41 -33.48
#